data_AF-A0A7R8XDL0-F1
#
_entry.id   AF-A0A7R8XDL0-F1
#
_cell.length_a   1.000
_cell.length_b   1.000
_cell.length_c   1.000
_cell.angle_alpha   90.00
_cell.angle_beta   90.00
_cell.angle_gamma   90.00
#
_symmetry.space_group_name_H-M   'P 1'
#
loop_
_entity.id
_entity.type
_entity.pdbx_description
1 polymer ?
#
loop_
_entity_poly.entity_id
_entity_poly.type
_entity_poly.pdbx_seq_one_letter_code
_entity_poly.pdbx_strand_id
1 'polypeptide(L)'
;MQQIPERKSIDLRSGSLTSVPAFKSDSLEELDLSWNKITNMEFDKWATPKLRKLFLSENSLTSVPAFKSDSLEELVLSWNKITNMEFDKWATPKLRKLYLWNNRLKSVPSFKSESLEELHLSGNFINNVEFDKWATPKLRFLTLPFNDLTSVPTIKSDSLEKLDLGHNEIRNVEFDKLDTPKLRILKLWSTSLTSVPPFKSDSLEELHLSGNFINNVEFDKWATPKLRNLYLGSNSLTSVPTFKSDSLEELDLINNKITNVEFDKWATPKLRKLSISLNSLTSVPVFKSDSLEELYLDRNKITNVEFDKWATPKLRILSLWSNSLTSVPSFKSDSLKELHFGNNKIMKVEFDEWATPKLRELELSNNELTSIPSFKWDRVTGCEPLPGIKNGRFHILSCPNDERSSKNKTDCIQGGKYLIRSKVYYSCEEYHILRGPRIRTCGAKQKWSGPDPFCEPECGTLKNVPGPASPLIKDGMIAEPGKWPWQAAIYDKQDKEILCGGALIGERWVLTAAHCVVEGTRSFLTIRGVNNFFVYLGKHFRDESKDDGLVQKKEVTLIIPHPNYDTQDFNSDIALLKLTEAVNFTDRVQMVCLPTHSDLTEVNLQGGSQGWVAGWGHDASNEGTDVLRHIKLSVISNEKCLNDSSFATSNPLTNITENMFCAGDSSVASANRRREYKTVCPGDSGGPLVFTSDRGVRGQWFVEGIVSHIYVNSTQKCSNYHPGQYGIFTRVKKFVDWIKESISMYSE
;
A
#
# COMPACT_ATOMS: atom_id res chain seq x y z
N MET A 1 22.94 -24.58 25.87
CA MET A 1 22.78 -23.14 25.57
C MET A 1 23.89 -22.77 24.61
N GLN A 2 23.58 -22.40 23.37
CA GLN A 2 24.60 -22.04 22.37
C GLN A 2 25.13 -20.63 22.62
N GLN A 3 26.44 -20.40 22.53
CA GLN A 3 27.03 -19.06 22.58
C GLN A 3 27.00 -18.47 21.17
N ILE A 4 26.35 -17.33 21.00
CA ILE A 4 26.28 -16.61 19.71
C ILE A 4 27.33 -15.49 19.67
N PRO A 5 27.69 -14.97 18.48
CA PRO A 5 28.73 -13.95 18.33
C PRO A 5 28.50 -12.73 19.25
N GLU A 6 29.60 -12.18 19.78
CA GLU A 6 29.60 -10.94 20.58
C GLU A 6 29.28 -9.72 19.69
N ARG A 7 28.03 -9.62 19.25
CA ARG A 7 27.46 -8.49 18.51
C ARG A 7 26.47 -7.74 19.39
N LYS A 8 26.37 -6.43 19.20
CA LYS A 8 25.40 -5.58 19.92
C LYS A 8 24.01 -5.60 19.31
N SER A 9 23.91 -5.75 18.00
CA SER A 9 22.64 -5.88 17.30
C SER A 9 22.71 -7.05 16.33
N ILE A 10 21.63 -7.82 16.29
CA ILE A 10 21.47 -8.97 15.41
C ILE A 10 20.12 -8.83 14.72
N ASP A 11 20.15 -8.78 13.40
CA ASP A 11 18.97 -8.77 12.54
C ASP A 11 18.87 -10.13 11.83
N LEU A 12 17.82 -10.87 12.15
CA LEU A 12 17.49 -12.18 11.61
C LEU A 12 16.09 -12.15 10.97
N ARG A 13 15.67 -11.00 10.45
CA ARG A 13 14.41 -10.89 9.73
C ARG A 13 14.37 -11.79 8.49
N SER A 14 13.18 -12.28 8.17
CA SER A 14 12.91 -13.06 6.94
C SER A 14 13.68 -14.40 6.83
N GLY A 15 14.36 -14.83 7.90
CA GLY A 15 15.18 -16.04 7.95
C GLY A 15 14.43 -17.38 7.97
N SER A 16 13.11 -17.40 7.76
CA SER A 16 12.25 -18.61 7.84
C SER A 16 12.36 -19.39 9.17
N LEU A 17 12.85 -18.77 10.24
CA LEU A 17 13.01 -19.42 11.55
C LEU A 17 11.65 -19.91 12.05
N THR A 18 11.57 -21.19 12.41
CA THR A 18 10.36 -21.80 12.98
C THR A 18 10.42 -21.88 14.50
N SER A 19 11.63 -21.84 15.06
CA SER A 19 11.87 -21.80 16.51
C SER A 19 13.18 -21.07 16.79
N VAL A 20 13.31 -20.56 18.02
CA VAL A 20 14.56 -19.99 18.52
C VAL A 20 14.99 -20.78 19.77
N PRO A 21 16.09 -21.55 19.70
CA PRO A 21 16.57 -22.33 20.84
C PRO A 21 17.20 -21.43 21.91
N ALA A 22 17.43 -21.98 23.11
CA ALA A 22 18.15 -21.27 24.17
C ALA A 22 19.60 -20.89 23.79
N PHE A 23 19.93 -19.60 23.89
CA PHE A 23 21.27 -19.09 23.63
C PHE A 23 21.74 -18.09 24.68
N LYS A 24 23.06 -17.85 24.68
CA LYS A 24 23.74 -16.87 25.53
C LYS A 24 24.47 -15.82 24.69
N SER A 25 24.38 -14.55 25.09
CA SER A 25 25.22 -13.46 24.56
C SER A 25 25.44 -12.39 25.62
N ASP A 26 26.71 -12.06 25.91
CA ASP A 26 27.07 -11.06 26.94
C ASP A 26 27.10 -9.62 26.38
N SER A 27 26.92 -9.45 25.06
CA SER A 27 26.96 -8.15 24.36
C SER A 27 25.65 -7.73 23.69
N LEU A 28 24.71 -8.65 23.44
CA LEU A 28 23.52 -8.39 22.62
C LEU A 28 22.60 -7.35 23.28
N GLU A 29 22.36 -6.24 22.59
CA GLU A 29 21.49 -5.13 22.99
C GLU A 29 20.17 -5.10 22.19
N GLU A 30 20.19 -5.54 20.93
CA GLU A 30 19.02 -5.52 20.04
C GLU A 30 18.93 -6.81 19.22
N LEU A 31 17.74 -7.39 19.15
CA LEU A 31 17.47 -8.59 18.36
C LEU A 31 16.18 -8.41 17.55
N ASP A 32 16.30 -8.47 16.22
CA ASP A 32 15.16 -8.47 15.32
C ASP A 32 14.96 -9.87 14.72
N LEU A 33 13.82 -10.48 15.05
CA LEU A 33 13.35 -11.78 14.59
C LEU A 33 12.04 -11.64 13.82
N SER A 34 11.69 -10.43 13.38
CA SER A 34 10.42 -10.17 12.69
C SER A 34 10.36 -10.90 11.33
N TRP A 35 9.17 -11.09 10.76
CA TRP A 35 8.98 -11.70 9.43
C TRP A 35 9.48 -13.14 9.31
N ASN A 36 9.49 -13.90 10.42
CA ASN A 36 9.85 -15.31 10.44
C ASN A 36 8.59 -16.20 10.52
N LYS A 37 8.77 -17.50 10.78
CA LYS A 37 7.69 -18.48 10.98
C LYS A 37 7.70 -19.02 12.41
N ILE A 38 8.18 -18.21 13.36
CA ILE A 38 8.45 -18.68 14.72
C ILE A 38 7.12 -19.03 15.38
N THR A 39 6.99 -20.28 15.79
CA THR A 39 5.83 -20.78 16.56
C THR A 39 6.16 -21.02 18.02
N ASN A 40 7.44 -21.20 18.35
CA ASN A 40 7.91 -21.47 19.70
C ASN A 40 9.29 -20.84 19.97
N MET A 41 9.50 -20.38 21.20
CA MET A 41 10.79 -19.86 21.69
C MET A 41 11.02 -20.31 23.12
N GLU A 42 12.26 -20.71 23.42
CA GLU A 42 12.70 -21.05 24.79
C GLU A 42 13.13 -19.80 25.56
N PHE A 43 12.27 -18.79 25.63
CA PHE A 43 12.58 -17.47 26.20
C PHE A 43 13.13 -17.52 27.64
N ASP A 44 12.56 -18.39 28.45
CA ASP A 44 12.91 -18.63 29.85
C ASP A 44 14.37 -19.12 30.02
N LYS A 45 14.98 -19.62 28.94
CA LYS A 45 16.33 -20.19 28.93
C LYS A 45 17.37 -19.27 28.27
N TRP A 46 17.02 -18.03 27.91
CA TRP A 46 17.96 -17.09 27.29
C TRP A 46 18.85 -16.44 28.36
N ALA A 47 20.15 -16.32 28.08
CA ALA A 47 21.11 -15.60 28.92
C ALA A 47 21.63 -14.37 28.16
N THR A 48 20.86 -13.28 28.19
CA THR A 48 21.11 -12.06 27.41
C THR A 48 21.02 -10.80 28.30
N PRO A 49 22.00 -10.57 29.21
CA PRO A 49 21.91 -9.55 30.26
C PRO A 49 21.88 -8.09 29.76
N LYS A 50 22.14 -7.86 28.47
CA LYS A 50 22.14 -6.52 27.86
C LYS A 50 21.02 -6.31 26.84
N LEU A 51 20.16 -7.29 26.59
CA LEU A 51 19.14 -7.19 25.54
C LEU A 51 18.08 -6.16 25.95
N ARG A 52 18.01 -5.04 25.21
CA ARG A 52 17.11 -3.91 25.45
C ARG A 52 15.92 -3.89 24.50
N LYS A 53 16.09 -4.35 23.26
CA LYS A 53 15.00 -4.35 22.27
C LYS A 53 14.86 -5.71 21.60
N LEU A 54 13.61 -6.15 21.49
CA LEU A 54 13.27 -7.41 20.85
C LEU A 54 12.08 -7.23 19.91
N PHE A 55 12.31 -7.50 18.64
CA PHE A 55 11.30 -7.40 17.59
C PHE A 55 10.93 -8.79 17.09
N LEU A 56 9.64 -9.09 17.12
CA LEU A 56 9.05 -10.40 16.80
C LEU A 56 7.78 -10.25 15.96
N SER A 57 7.63 -9.12 15.28
CA SER A 57 6.46 -8.85 14.45
C SER A 57 6.33 -9.86 13.30
N GLU A 58 5.13 -10.10 12.79
CA GLU A 58 4.93 -10.93 11.59
C GLU A 58 5.50 -12.35 11.75
N ASN A 59 5.16 -13.00 12.86
CA ASN A 59 5.53 -14.38 13.16
C ASN A 59 4.26 -15.26 13.32
N SER A 60 4.40 -16.50 13.80
CA SER A 60 3.27 -17.40 14.03
C SER A 60 3.12 -17.79 15.50
N LEU A 61 3.52 -16.90 16.42
CA LEU A 61 3.39 -17.13 17.85
C LEU A 61 1.92 -17.19 18.24
N THR A 62 1.53 -18.25 18.94
CA THR A 62 0.17 -18.44 19.47
C THR A 62 0.08 -18.10 20.95
N SER A 63 1.21 -18.10 21.65
CA SER A 63 1.35 -17.68 23.04
C SER A 63 2.74 -17.10 23.28
N VAL A 64 2.88 -16.38 24.39
CA VAL A 64 4.18 -15.96 24.92
C VAL A 64 4.28 -16.47 26.36
N PRO A 65 5.18 -17.43 26.64
CA PRO A 65 5.33 -17.97 27.99
C PRO A 65 5.93 -16.93 28.94
N ALA A 66 5.92 -17.23 30.24
CA ALA A 66 6.65 -16.45 31.23
C ALA A 66 8.14 -16.36 30.89
N PHE A 67 8.73 -15.17 30.99
CA PHE A 67 10.17 -14.99 30.82
C PHE A 67 10.71 -13.85 31.69
N LYS A 68 12.03 -13.90 31.95
CA LYS A 68 12.76 -12.93 32.77
C LYS A 68 13.78 -12.20 31.93
N SER A 69 13.81 -10.86 32.02
CA SER A 69 14.88 -10.05 31.45
C SER A 69 15.09 -8.78 32.26
N ASP A 70 16.29 -8.61 32.82
CA ASP A 70 16.65 -7.45 33.65
C ASP A 70 17.01 -6.19 32.82
N SER A 71 17.03 -6.32 31.49
CA SER A 71 17.49 -5.29 30.54
C SER A 71 16.45 -4.87 29.50
N LEU A 72 15.43 -5.69 29.21
CA LEU A 72 14.50 -5.43 28.11
C LEU A 72 13.67 -4.17 28.35
N GLU A 73 13.67 -3.25 27.39
CA GLU A 73 12.98 -1.97 27.40
C GLU A 73 11.82 -1.91 26.39
N GLU A 74 11.95 -2.60 25.25
CA GLU A 74 10.96 -2.59 24.18
C GLU A 74 10.75 -4.00 23.62
N LEU A 75 9.47 -4.39 23.52
CA LEU A 75 9.05 -5.67 22.97
C LEU A 75 7.95 -5.47 21.93
N VAL A 76 8.21 -5.94 20.71
CA VAL A 76 7.27 -5.85 19.59
C VAL A 76 6.81 -7.24 19.18
N LEU A 77 5.54 -7.55 19.43
CA LEU A 77 4.90 -8.85 19.19
C LEU A 77 3.71 -8.73 18.22
N SER A 78 3.73 -7.70 17.39
CA SER A 78 2.62 -7.32 16.52
C SER A 78 2.40 -8.33 15.40
N TRP A 79 1.21 -8.39 14.80
CA TRP A 79 0.97 -9.27 13.64
C TRP A 79 1.37 -10.74 13.89
N ASN A 80 0.91 -11.28 15.02
CA ASN A 80 1.09 -12.69 15.38
C ASN A 80 -0.27 -13.37 15.53
N LYS A 81 -0.31 -14.57 16.11
CA LYS A 81 -1.53 -15.34 16.37
C LYS A 81 -1.79 -15.50 17.86
N ILE A 82 -1.27 -14.59 18.68
CA ILE A 82 -1.26 -14.72 20.13
C ILE A 82 -2.69 -14.68 20.66
N THR A 83 -3.13 -15.77 21.29
CA THR A 83 -4.46 -15.88 21.90
C THR A 83 -4.43 -15.71 23.42
N ASN A 84 -3.29 -15.97 24.06
CA ASN A 84 -3.10 -15.88 25.49
C ASN A 84 -1.65 -15.46 25.84
N MET A 85 -1.48 -14.77 26.96
CA MET A 85 -0.17 -14.41 27.52
C MET A 85 -0.18 -14.53 29.04
N GLU A 86 0.91 -15.09 29.58
CA GLU A 86 1.09 -15.25 31.02
C GLU A 86 1.78 -14.02 31.65
N PHE A 87 1.22 -12.83 31.43
CA PHE A 87 1.83 -11.56 31.80
C PHE A 87 2.21 -11.42 33.28
N ASP A 88 1.35 -11.89 34.18
CA ASP A 88 1.60 -11.84 35.63
C ASP A 88 2.84 -12.62 36.07
N LYS A 89 3.37 -13.49 35.20
CA LYS A 89 4.57 -14.28 35.46
C LYS A 89 5.83 -13.65 34.86
N TRP A 90 5.74 -12.50 34.19
CA TRP A 90 6.88 -11.85 33.58
C TRP A 90 7.72 -11.10 34.63
N ALA A 91 9.04 -11.21 34.51
CA ALA A 91 9.99 -10.48 35.34
C ALA A 91 10.85 -9.57 34.46
N THR A 92 10.28 -8.41 34.08
CA THR A 92 10.86 -7.46 33.12
C THR A 92 10.86 -6.02 33.69
N PRO A 93 11.71 -5.71 34.69
CA PRO A 93 11.64 -4.46 35.45
C PRO A 93 11.99 -3.18 34.68
N LYS A 94 12.44 -3.31 33.42
CA LYS A 94 12.78 -2.18 32.54
C LYS A 94 11.89 -2.05 31.32
N LEU A 95 10.91 -2.93 31.13
CA LEU A 95 10.06 -2.93 29.93
C LEU A 95 9.18 -1.67 29.94
N ARG A 96 9.40 -0.78 28.98
CA ARG A 96 8.69 0.51 28.83
C ARG A 96 7.65 0.46 27.72
N LYS A 97 7.90 -0.28 26.64
CA LYS A 97 7.02 -0.32 25.46
C LYS A 97 6.66 -1.75 25.07
N LEU A 98 5.37 -1.98 24.86
CA LEU A 98 4.85 -3.27 24.46
C LEU A 98 3.82 -3.12 23.33
N TYR A 99 4.13 -3.73 22.19
CA TYR A 99 3.29 -3.67 20.99
C TYR A 99 2.68 -5.03 20.66
N LEU A 100 1.36 -5.13 20.74
CA LEU A 100 0.56 -6.35 20.61
C LEU A 100 -0.62 -6.21 19.64
N TRP A 101 -0.72 -5.09 18.95
CA TRP A 101 -1.71 -4.90 17.90
C TRP A 101 -1.67 -6.00 16.82
N ASN A 102 -2.83 -6.27 16.22
CA ASN A 102 -3.06 -7.32 15.23
C ASN A 102 -2.66 -8.71 15.72
N ASN A 103 -3.26 -9.14 16.83
CA ASN A 103 -3.14 -10.48 17.39
C ASN A 103 -4.55 -11.10 17.56
N ARG A 104 -4.69 -12.11 18.43
CA ARG A 104 -5.95 -12.81 18.66
C ARG A 104 -6.36 -12.81 20.14
N LEU A 105 -5.91 -11.82 20.90
CA LEU A 105 -6.21 -11.71 22.33
C LEU A 105 -7.71 -11.48 22.53
N LYS A 106 -8.31 -12.24 23.45
CA LYS A 106 -9.73 -12.10 23.81
C LYS A 106 -9.97 -11.29 25.08
N SER A 107 -8.95 -11.21 25.92
CA SER A 107 -8.95 -10.47 27.17
C SER A 107 -7.54 -9.99 27.47
N VAL A 108 -7.44 -8.99 28.33
CA VAL A 108 -6.17 -8.62 28.96
C VAL A 108 -6.33 -8.87 30.46
N PRO A 109 -5.75 -9.95 31.00
CA PRO A 109 -5.88 -10.31 32.41
C PRO A 109 -5.16 -9.29 33.32
N SER A 110 -5.07 -9.59 34.62
CA SER A 110 -4.20 -8.86 35.53
C SER A 110 -2.77 -8.73 34.97
N PHE A 111 -2.13 -7.62 35.31
CA PHE A 111 -0.79 -7.29 34.84
C PHE A 111 -0.07 -6.38 35.83
N LYS A 112 1.17 -6.71 36.17
CA LYS A 112 2.03 -5.88 37.02
C LYS A 112 3.31 -5.49 36.27
N SER A 113 3.58 -4.18 36.16
CA SER A 113 4.85 -3.66 35.66
C SER A 113 5.14 -2.27 36.21
N GLU A 114 6.27 -2.14 36.91
CA GLU A 114 6.75 -0.87 37.49
C GLU A 114 7.36 0.09 36.45
N SER A 115 7.51 -0.36 35.19
CA SER A 115 8.24 0.35 34.14
C SER A 115 7.42 0.63 32.89
N LEU A 116 6.32 -0.08 32.64
CA LEU A 116 5.60 0.03 31.37
C LEU A 116 4.98 1.43 31.21
N GLU A 117 5.29 2.09 30.09
CA GLU A 117 4.83 3.41 29.71
C GLU A 117 3.84 3.38 28.54
N GLU A 118 3.99 2.43 27.62
CA GLU A 118 3.14 2.31 26.43
C GLU A 118 2.68 0.87 26.20
N LEU A 119 1.37 0.71 26.01
CA LEU A 119 0.73 -0.56 25.69
C LEU A 119 -0.19 -0.42 24.47
N HIS A 120 0.13 -1.13 23.39
CA HIS A 120 -0.62 -1.05 22.13
C HIS A 120 -1.29 -2.38 21.81
N LEU A 121 -2.62 -2.41 21.76
CA LEU A 121 -3.46 -3.62 21.70
C LEU A 121 -4.50 -3.57 20.57
N SER A 122 -4.36 -2.65 19.62
CA SER A 122 -5.33 -2.46 18.52
C SER A 122 -5.55 -3.70 17.66
N GLY A 123 -6.73 -3.92 17.10
CA GLY A 123 -6.94 -5.04 16.15
C GLY A 123 -6.80 -6.42 16.81
N ASN A 124 -7.38 -6.58 18.00
CA ASN A 124 -7.51 -7.87 18.67
C ASN A 124 -9.01 -8.21 18.81
N PHE A 125 -9.35 -9.22 19.61
CA PHE A 125 -10.73 -9.61 19.92
C PHE A 125 -11.07 -9.33 21.40
N ILE A 126 -10.46 -8.27 21.96
CA ILE A 126 -10.53 -8.00 23.40
C ILE A 126 -11.93 -7.49 23.74
N ASN A 127 -12.67 -8.28 24.52
CA ASN A 127 -14.00 -7.91 25.00
C ASN A 127 -14.04 -7.56 26.50
N ASN A 128 -12.94 -7.80 27.23
CA ASN A 128 -12.83 -7.49 28.65
C ASN A 128 -11.40 -7.09 29.04
N VAL A 129 -11.29 -6.08 29.92
CA VAL A 129 -10.03 -5.67 30.55
C VAL A 129 -10.23 -5.42 32.04
N GLU A 130 -9.41 -6.07 32.87
CA GLU A 130 -9.45 -5.99 34.33
C GLU A 130 -8.48 -4.92 34.88
N PHE A 131 -8.68 -3.65 34.50
CA PHE A 131 -7.80 -2.53 34.87
C PHE A 131 -7.63 -2.33 36.37
N ASP A 132 -8.65 -2.63 37.16
CA ASP A 132 -8.62 -2.57 38.62
C ASP A 132 -7.60 -3.54 39.22
N LYS A 133 -7.21 -4.58 38.47
CA LYS A 133 -6.17 -5.53 38.86
C LYS A 133 -4.79 -5.20 38.27
N TRP A 134 -4.66 -4.08 37.55
CA TRP A 134 -3.38 -3.67 36.98
C TRP A 134 -2.55 -2.89 38.00
N ALA A 135 -1.26 -3.22 38.07
CA ALA A 135 -0.27 -2.48 38.84
C ALA A 135 0.78 -1.90 37.88
N THR A 136 0.42 -0.80 37.22
CA THR A 136 1.21 -0.15 36.15
C THR A 136 1.37 1.37 36.37
N PRO A 137 2.12 1.80 37.40
CA PRO A 137 2.15 3.19 37.85
C PRO A 137 2.76 4.19 36.85
N LYS A 138 3.36 3.70 35.75
CA LYS A 138 3.98 4.54 34.72
C LYS A 138 3.26 4.49 33.37
N LEU A 139 2.15 3.76 33.24
CA LEU A 139 1.46 3.60 31.97
C LEU A 139 0.83 4.92 31.51
N ARG A 140 1.43 5.51 30.46
CA ARG A 140 1.03 6.80 29.88
C ARG A 140 0.12 6.61 28.69
N PHE A 141 0.41 5.66 27.80
CA PHE A 141 -0.35 5.45 26.57
C PHE A 141 -0.94 4.06 26.50
N LEU A 142 -2.22 4.01 26.21
CA LEU A 142 -2.97 2.78 26.02
C LEU A 142 -3.85 2.89 24.78
N THR A 143 -3.65 1.97 23.84
CA THR A 143 -4.42 1.93 22.60
C THR A 143 -5.12 0.58 22.45
N LEU A 144 -6.44 0.60 22.34
CA LEU A 144 -7.33 -0.55 22.20
C LEU A 144 -8.33 -0.40 21.01
N PRO A 145 -8.09 0.39 19.95
CA PRO A 145 -9.09 0.49 18.89
C PRO A 145 -9.22 -0.81 18.09
N PHE A 146 -10.38 -1.02 17.45
CA PHE A 146 -10.69 -2.24 16.70
C PHE A 146 -10.61 -3.49 17.60
N ASN A 147 -11.44 -3.50 18.63
CA ASN A 147 -11.64 -4.60 19.56
C ASN A 147 -13.15 -4.78 19.82
N ASP A 148 -13.51 -5.69 20.73
CA ASP A 148 -14.88 -6.10 21.00
C ASP A 148 -15.39 -5.58 22.37
N LEU A 149 -14.85 -4.46 22.89
CA LEU A 149 -15.23 -3.93 24.19
C LEU A 149 -16.67 -3.39 24.17
N THR A 150 -17.50 -3.84 25.11
CA THR A 150 -18.90 -3.40 25.23
C THR A 150 -19.12 -2.33 26.32
N SER A 151 -18.10 -2.10 27.14
CA SER A 151 -18.10 -1.10 28.21
C SER A 151 -16.72 -0.47 28.35
N VAL A 152 -16.68 0.73 28.94
CA VAL A 152 -15.41 1.37 29.27
C VAL A 152 -14.81 0.69 30.50
N PRO A 153 -13.50 0.36 30.47
CA PRO A 153 -12.84 -0.17 31.65
C PRO A 153 -12.80 0.84 32.81
N THR A 154 -12.81 0.34 34.06
CA THR A 154 -12.55 1.19 35.23
C THR A 154 -11.06 1.48 35.32
N ILE A 155 -10.62 2.68 34.97
CA ILE A 155 -9.19 3.01 34.92
C ILE A 155 -8.80 3.76 36.20
N LYS A 156 -7.99 3.11 37.03
CA LYS A 156 -7.32 3.76 38.18
C LYS A 156 -5.83 3.91 37.87
N SER A 157 -5.47 4.93 37.07
CA SER A 157 -4.06 5.23 36.76
C SER A 157 -3.77 6.72 36.89
N ASP A 158 -2.83 7.07 37.77
CA ASP A 158 -2.35 8.45 37.94
C ASP A 158 -1.38 8.91 36.85
N SER A 159 -1.03 8.01 35.93
CA SER A 159 -0.01 8.25 34.90
C SER A 159 -0.57 8.29 33.48
N LEU A 160 -1.79 7.83 33.25
CA LEU A 160 -2.36 7.69 31.92
C LEU A 160 -2.60 9.07 31.30
N GLU A 161 -2.01 9.30 30.12
CA GLU A 161 -2.09 10.53 29.34
C GLU A 161 -2.97 10.39 28.10
N LYS A 162 -3.02 9.19 27.52
CA LYS A 162 -3.81 8.90 26.32
C LYS A 162 -4.50 7.54 26.43
N LEU A 163 -5.81 7.56 26.18
CA LEU A 163 -6.65 6.38 26.07
C LEU A 163 -7.37 6.37 24.72
N ASP A 164 -7.16 5.33 23.92
CA ASP A 164 -7.86 5.11 22.66
C ASP A 164 -8.69 3.83 22.69
N LEU A 165 -10.01 3.98 22.63
CA LEU A 165 -11.02 2.91 22.65
C LEU A 165 -11.89 2.93 21.39
N GLY A 166 -11.48 3.61 20.32
CA GLY A 166 -12.33 3.75 19.13
C GLY A 166 -12.61 2.43 18.41
N HIS A 167 -13.67 2.36 17.59
CA HIS A 167 -14.11 1.10 16.95
C HIS A 167 -14.20 -0.08 17.94
N ASN A 168 -15.01 0.12 18.96
CA ASN A 168 -15.46 -0.92 19.89
C ASN A 168 -17.00 -0.91 19.94
N GLU A 169 -17.61 -1.72 20.79
CA GLU A 169 -19.08 -1.84 20.95
C GLU A 169 -19.60 -1.14 22.22
N ILE A 170 -18.92 -0.08 22.68
CA ILE A 170 -19.19 0.62 23.96
C ILE A 170 -20.44 1.52 23.89
N ARG A 171 -21.58 1.00 24.34
CA ARG A 171 -22.86 1.73 24.30
C ARG A 171 -23.03 2.81 25.36
N ASN A 172 -22.37 2.65 26.51
CA ASN A 172 -22.45 3.57 27.65
C ASN A 172 -21.06 3.80 28.25
N VAL A 173 -20.79 5.03 28.68
CA VAL A 173 -19.55 5.41 29.37
C VAL A 173 -19.92 6.04 30.71
N GLU A 174 -19.33 5.52 31.78
CA GLU A 174 -19.27 6.21 33.07
C GLU A 174 -18.03 7.09 33.07
N PHE A 175 -18.16 8.34 32.64
CA PHE A 175 -17.01 9.24 32.43
C PHE A 175 -16.23 9.52 33.72
N ASP A 176 -16.88 9.47 34.88
CA ASP A 176 -16.21 9.61 36.18
C ASP A 176 -15.22 8.45 36.45
N LYS A 177 -15.42 7.27 35.85
CA LYS A 177 -14.45 6.15 35.91
C LYS A 177 -13.23 6.35 35.01
N LEU A 178 -13.24 7.39 34.19
CA LEU A 178 -12.13 7.78 33.31
C LEU A 178 -11.37 9.00 33.84
N ASP A 179 -11.88 9.68 34.88
CA ASP A 179 -11.22 10.86 35.44
C ASP A 179 -9.90 10.44 36.11
N THR A 180 -8.82 10.76 35.43
CA THR A 180 -7.45 10.52 35.90
C THR A 180 -6.65 11.82 35.75
N PRO A 181 -5.75 12.10 36.69
CA PRO A 181 -5.14 13.44 36.82
C PRO A 181 -4.29 13.87 35.63
N LYS A 182 -3.92 12.94 34.74
CA LYS A 182 -3.05 13.20 33.57
C LYS A 182 -3.68 12.91 32.22
N LEU A 183 -4.91 12.40 32.15
CA LEU A 183 -5.52 12.02 30.87
C LEU A 183 -5.82 13.26 30.02
N ARG A 184 -5.04 13.44 28.95
CA ARG A 184 -5.14 14.59 28.03
C ARG A 184 -5.94 14.24 26.78
N ILE A 185 -5.87 12.99 26.33
CA ILE A 185 -6.50 12.56 25.08
C ILE A 185 -7.37 11.34 25.34
N LEU A 186 -8.68 11.49 25.11
CA LEU A 186 -9.66 10.41 25.18
C LEU A 186 -10.31 10.20 23.81
N LYS A 187 -10.20 8.98 23.29
CA LYS A 187 -10.79 8.61 22.00
C LYS A 187 -11.82 7.51 22.16
N LEU A 188 -13.06 7.85 21.82
CA LEU A 188 -14.27 7.03 21.88
C LEU A 188 -15.05 7.15 20.55
N TRP A 189 -14.33 7.21 19.43
CA TRP A 189 -14.94 7.32 18.11
C TRP A 189 -15.47 5.95 17.65
N SER A 190 -16.62 5.91 16.99
CA SER A 190 -17.23 4.67 16.50
C SER A 190 -17.45 3.61 17.59
N THR A 191 -17.96 4.02 18.75
CA THR A 191 -18.22 3.13 19.90
C THR A 191 -19.70 2.81 20.15
N SER A 192 -20.64 3.29 19.35
CA SER A 192 -22.10 3.10 19.53
C SER A 192 -22.74 3.88 20.69
N LEU A 193 -22.13 4.96 21.16
CA LEU A 193 -22.70 5.82 22.20
C LEU A 193 -23.97 6.53 21.73
N THR A 194 -24.99 6.64 22.58
CA THR A 194 -26.25 7.34 22.26
C THR A 194 -26.41 8.68 22.96
N SER A 195 -25.68 8.92 24.04
CA SER A 195 -25.62 10.17 24.78
C SER A 195 -24.26 10.34 25.47
N VAL A 196 -23.97 11.57 25.89
CA VAL A 196 -22.80 11.87 26.74
C VAL A 196 -23.30 12.60 27.99
N PRO A 197 -23.27 11.95 29.18
CA PRO A 197 -23.68 12.59 30.42
C PRO A 197 -22.70 13.69 30.82
N PRO A 198 -23.07 14.55 31.77
CA PRO A 198 -22.14 15.47 32.41
C PRO A 198 -20.95 14.72 33.01
N PHE A 199 -19.76 15.29 32.88
CA PHE A 199 -18.56 14.77 33.53
C PHE A 199 -17.54 15.87 33.81
N LYS A 200 -16.61 15.56 34.70
CA LYS A 200 -15.50 16.44 35.07
C LYS A 200 -14.17 15.83 34.63
N SER A 201 -13.27 16.66 34.13
CA SER A 201 -11.86 16.29 33.96
C SER A 201 -10.96 17.52 33.98
N ASP A 202 -10.03 17.56 34.94
CA ASP A 202 -9.10 18.69 35.13
C ASP A 202 -7.88 18.64 34.17
N SER A 203 -7.77 17.59 33.35
CA SER A 203 -6.61 17.25 32.52
C SER A 203 -6.94 17.13 31.03
N LEU A 204 -8.19 16.80 30.67
CA LEU A 204 -8.58 16.48 29.29
C LEU A 204 -8.42 17.69 28.35
N GLU A 205 -7.70 17.49 27.25
CA GLU A 205 -7.42 18.47 26.20
C GLU A 205 -8.12 18.13 24.88
N GLU A 206 -8.31 16.83 24.59
CA GLU A 206 -8.83 16.34 23.32
C GLU A 206 -9.81 15.19 23.52
N LEU A 207 -11.01 15.32 22.98
CA LEU A 207 -12.09 14.33 23.08
C LEU A 207 -12.64 13.97 21.71
N HIS A 208 -12.50 12.70 21.32
CA HIS A 208 -13.06 12.16 20.08
C HIS A 208 -14.29 11.30 20.35
N LEU A 209 -15.43 11.73 19.83
CA LEU A 209 -16.73 11.07 19.96
C LEU A 209 -17.41 10.89 18.59
N SER A 210 -16.64 11.00 17.51
CA SER A 210 -17.20 10.95 16.15
C SER A 210 -17.65 9.55 15.75
N GLY A 211 -18.65 9.44 14.87
CA GLY A 211 -19.14 8.15 14.37
C GLY A 211 -19.95 7.35 15.39
N ASN A 212 -20.58 8.01 16.35
CA ASN A 212 -21.48 7.40 17.34
C ASN A 212 -22.96 7.66 16.96
N PHE A 213 -23.88 7.35 17.87
CA PHE A 213 -25.31 7.63 17.75
C PHE A 213 -25.76 8.74 18.72
N ILE A 214 -24.85 9.62 19.12
CA ILE A 214 -25.09 10.64 20.16
C ILE A 214 -26.17 11.59 19.67
N ASN A 215 -27.30 11.64 20.38
CA ASN A 215 -28.40 12.55 20.08
C ASN A 215 -28.58 13.65 21.13
N ASN A 216 -27.88 13.56 22.27
CA ASN A 216 -27.93 14.53 23.34
C ASN A 216 -26.56 14.68 24.04
N VAL A 217 -26.17 15.92 24.32
CA VAL A 217 -24.99 16.27 25.13
C VAL A 217 -25.34 17.45 26.03
N GLU A 218 -25.08 17.31 27.34
CA GLU A 218 -25.35 18.36 28.33
C GLU A 218 -24.12 19.27 28.56
N PHE A 219 -23.72 20.01 27.52
CA PHE A 219 -22.46 20.76 27.51
C PHE A 219 -22.24 21.71 28.69
N ASP A 220 -23.26 22.47 29.11
CA ASP A 220 -23.11 23.44 30.21
C ASP A 220 -22.83 22.81 31.57
N LYS A 221 -23.04 21.50 31.69
CA LYS A 221 -22.77 20.74 32.92
C LYS A 221 -21.38 20.11 32.91
N TRP A 222 -20.60 20.29 31.85
CA TRP A 222 -19.23 19.78 31.79
C TRP A 222 -18.28 20.67 32.57
N ALA A 223 -17.36 20.05 33.31
CA ALA A 223 -16.28 20.74 34.02
C ALA A 223 -14.92 20.29 33.44
N THR A 224 -14.56 20.85 32.29
CA THR A 224 -13.37 20.45 31.50
C THR A 224 -12.52 21.66 31.10
N PRO A 225 -11.82 22.33 32.05
CA PRO A 225 -11.19 23.64 31.85
C PRO A 225 -10.00 23.65 30.86
N LYS A 226 -9.53 22.47 30.41
CA LYS A 226 -8.42 22.34 29.46
C LYS A 226 -8.85 21.79 28.10
N LEU A 227 -10.12 21.46 27.89
CA LEU A 227 -10.60 20.86 26.65
C LEU A 227 -10.46 21.87 25.50
N ARG A 228 -9.59 21.58 24.54
CA ARG A 228 -9.30 22.41 23.36
C ARG A 228 -9.99 21.87 22.12
N ASN A 229 -10.03 20.55 21.96
CA ASN A 229 -10.50 19.92 20.73
C ASN A 229 -11.63 18.93 21.04
N LEU A 230 -12.78 19.13 20.40
CA LEU A 230 -13.96 18.28 20.56
C LEU A 230 -14.51 17.84 19.21
N TYR A 231 -14.48 16.52 18.97
CA TYR A 231 -14.92 15.93 17.70
C TYR A 231 -16.20 15.11 17.88
N LEU A 232 -17.33 15.67 17.45
CA LEU A 232 -18.68 15.10 17.54
C LEU A 232 -19.28 14.81 16.15
N GLY A 233 -18.46 14.70 15.12
CA GLY A 233 -18.93 14.45 13.76
C GLY A 233 -19.61 13.08 13.58
N SER A 234 -20.49 12.92 12.60
CA SER A 234 -21.21 11.67 12.31
C SER A 234 -21.95 11.12 13.53
N ASN A 235 -22.87 11.93 14.07
CA ASN A 235 -23.72 11.61 15.22
C ASN A 235 -25.21 11.89 14.88
N SER A 236 -26.08 11.95 15.89
CA SER A 236 -27.53 12.18 15.74
C SER A 236 -28.02 13.44 16.45
N LEU A 237 -27.16 14.43 16.72
CA LEU A 237 -27.53 15.67 17.39
C LEU A 237 -28.53 16.47 16.55
N THR A 238 -29.62 16.93 17.15
CA THR A 238 -30.67 17.73 16.48
C THR A 238 -30.56 19.23 16.76
N SER A 239 -29.84 19.60 17.81
CA SER A 239 -29.51 20.96 18.19
C SER A 239 -28.14 20.99 18.85
N VAL A 240 -27.54 22.17 18.91
CA VAL A 240 -26.37 22.41 19.77
C VAL A 240 -26.84 23.33 20.88
N PRO A 241 -27.03 22.83 22.12
CA PRO A 241 -27.50 23.65 23.22
C PRO A 241 -26.43 24.67 23.62
N THR A 242 -26.73 25.46 24.65
CA THR A 242 -25.78 26.36 25.28
C THR A 242 -24.45 25.66 25.57
N PHE A 243 -23.35 26.37 25.25
CA PHE A 243 -22.01 25.81 25.27
C PHE A 243 -21.04 26.84 25.87
N LYS A 244 -20.51 26.53 27.06
CA LYS A 244 -19.52 27.35 27.75
C LYS A 244 -18.20 26.61 27.89
N SER A 245 -17.13 27.16 27.33
CA SER A 245 -15.78 26.65 27.52
C SER A 245 -14.74 27.74 27.32
N ASP A 246 -13.91 27.97 28.36
CA ASP A 246 -12.84 28.98 28.33
C ASP A 246 -11.58 28.50 27.57
N SER A 247 -11.57 27.24 27.12
CA SER A 247 -10.41 26.57 26.51
C SER A 247 -10.65 26.06 25.10
N LEU A 248 -11.90 25.85 24.66
CA LEU A 248 -12.17 25.19 23.38
C LEU A 248 -11.65 26.03 22.20
N GLU A 249 -10.86 25.39 21.34
CA GLU A 249 -10.25 25.95 20.12
C GLU A 249 -10.86 25.36 18.84
N GLU A 250 -11.23 24.08 18.83
CA GLU A 250 -11.84 23.38 17.69
C GLU A 250 -13.07 22.58 18.10
N LEU A 251 -14.17 22.79 17.35
CA LEU A 251 -15.42 22.05 17.48
C LEU A 251 -15.84 21.47 16.14
N ASP A 252 -15.92 20.15 16.05
CA ASP A 252 -16.43 19.43 14.89
C ASP A 252 -17.79 18.79 15.17
N LEU A 253 -18.80 19.20 14.41
CA LEU A 253 -20.19 18.77 14.45
C LEU A 253 -20.67 18.29 13.07
N ILE A 254 -19.75 17.96 12.17
CA ILE A 254 -20.05 17.53 10.80
C ILE A 254 -21.01 16.32 10.80
N ASN A 255 -21.93 16.21 9.85
CA ASN A 255 -22.74 15.02 9.65
C ASN A 255 -23.59 14.68 10.89
N ASN A 256 -24.43 15.62 11.30
CA ASN A 256 -25.42 15.45 12.37
C ASN A 256 -26.83 15.74 11.82
N LYS A 257 -27.81 15.95 12.70
CA LYS A 257 -29.21 16.30 12.34
C LYS A 257 -29.57 17.71 12.83
N ILE A 258 -28.59 18.58 13.01
CA ILE A 258 -28.75 19.89 13.66
C ILE A 258 -29.63 20.78 12.78
N THR A 259 -30.74 21.28 13.34
CA THR A 259 -31.65 22.21 12.66
C THR A 259 -31.56 23.64 13.17
N ASN A 260 -31.02 23.84 14.38
CA ASN A 260 -30.82 25.15 14.99
C ASN A 260 -29.56 25.16 15.87
N VAL A 261 -28.91 26.32 15.96
CA VAL A 261 -27.79 26.61 16.87
C VAL A 261 -28.00 27.96 17.54
N GLU A 262 -27.92 27.99 18.87
CA GLU A 262 -28.07 29.20 19.68
C GLU A 262 -26.71 29.88 19.91
N PHE A 263 -26.11 30.37 18.83
CA PHE A 263 -24.77 30.95 18.82
C PHE A 263 -24.56 32.12 19.79
N ASP A 264 -25.60 32.93 19.99
CA ASP A 264 -25.62 34.07 20.90
C ASP A 264 -25.46 33.67 22.37
N LYS A 265 -25.73 32.40 22.68
CA LYS A 265 -25.59 31.85 24.03
C LYS A 265 -24.27 31.10 24.24
N TRP A 266 -23.39 31.06 23.24
CA TRP A 266 -22.09 30.42 23.38
C TRP A 266 -21.10 31.34 24.11
N ALA A 267 -20.37 30.78 25.06
CA ALA A 267 -19.28 31.45 25.76
C ALA A 267 -17.97 30.70 25.50
N THR A 268 -17.38 30.93 24.32
CA THR A 268 -16.18 30.24 23.82
C THR A 268 -15.13 31.21 23.27
N PRO A 269 -14.43 31.96 24.14
CA PRO A 269 -13.53 33.05 23.73
C PRO A 269 -12.29 32.60 22.94
N LYS A 270 -12.02 31.29 22.84
CA LYS A 270 -10.87 30.73 22.13
C LYS A 270 -11.24 29.91 20.89
N LEU A 271 -12.53 29.77 20.56
CA LEU A 271 -12.95 28.93 19.45
C LEU A 271 -12.44 29.53 18.14
N ARG A 272 -11.54 28.81 17.46
CA ARG A 272 -10.89 29.22 16.19
C ARG A 272 -11.48 28.50 14.99
N LYS A 273 -11.91 27.26 15.16
CA LYS A 273 -12.47 26.45 14.07
C LYS A 273 -13.77 25.79 14.48
N LEU A 274 -14.78 25.97 13.65
CA LEU A 274 -16.10 25.40 13.83
C LEU A 274 -16.59 24.75 12.53
N SER A 275 -16.90 23.46 12.60
CA SER A 275 -17.46 22.72 11.47
C SER A 275 -18.84 22.19 11.83
N ILE A 276 -19.89 22.67 11.15
CA ILE A 276 -21.28 22.21 11.29
C ILE A 276 -21.83 21.81 9.90
N SER A 277 -20.97 21.27 9.05
CA SER A 277 -21.35 20.84 7.70
C SER A 277 -22.18 19.55 7.75
N LEU A 278 -22.90 19.21 6.67
CA LEU A 278 -23.75 18.01 6.59
C LEU A 278 -24.80 17.99 7.74
N ASN A 279 -25.59 19.05 7.85
CA ASN A 279 -26.65 19.18 8.85
C ASN A 279 -27.96 19.64 8.17
N SER A 280 -28.92 20.17 8.93
CA SER A 280 -30.23 20.61 8.42
C SER A 280 -30.58 22.05 8.82
N LEU A 281 -29.58 22.91 9.01
CA LEU A 281 -29.77 24.34 9.31
C LEU A 281 -30.49 25.04 8.15
N THR A 282 -31.50 25.85 8.45
CA THR A 282 -32.24 26.64 7.44
C THR A 282 -31.83 28.12 7.40
N SER A 283 -31.21 28.60 8.48
CA SER A 283 -30.61 29.92 8.59
C SER A 283 -29.38 29.87 9.47
N VAL A 284 -28.56 30.91 9.43
CA VAL A 284 -27.44 31.10 10.35
C VAL A 284 -27.73 32.35 11.17
N PRO A 285 -27.95 32.25 12.50
CA PRO A 285 -28.22 33.43 13.31
C PRO A 285 -26.98 34.30 13.45
N VAL A 286 -27.18 35.51 13.97
CA VAL A 286 -26.09 36.47 14.24
C VAL A 286 -25.05 35.82 15.14
N PHE A 287 -23.79 35.86 14.71
CA PHE A 287 -22.68 35.23 15.41
C PHE A 287 -21.64 36.27 15.83
N LYS A 288 -21.21 36.22 17.10
CA LYS A 288 -20.18 37.10 17.66
C LYS A 288 -19.04 36.25 18.21
N SER A 289 -17.84 36.40 17.67
CA SER A 289 -16.65 35.72 18.16
C SER A 289 -15.37 36.47 17.77
N ASP A 290 -14.59 36.84 18.77
CA ASP A 290 -13.30 37.53 18.58
C ASP A 290 -12.16 36.58 18.19
N SER A 291 -12.41 35.27 18.18
CA SER A 291 -11.42 34.21 17.95
C SER A 291 -11.68 33.39 16.70
N LEU A 292 -12.90 33.32 16.18
CA LEU A 292 -13.22 32.41 15.08
C LEU A 292 -12.47 32.79 13.80
N GLU A 293 -11.76 31.81 13.25
CA GLU A 293 -10.96 31.91 12.04
C GLU A 293 -11.60 31.12 10.88
N GLU A 294 -12.19 29.97 11.17
CA GLU A 294 -12.68 29.03 10.14
C GLU A 294 -14.09 28.53 10.49
N LEU A 295 -15.03 28.72 9.56
CA LEU A 295 -16.42 28.31 9.70
C LEU A 295 -16.89 27.49 8.49
N TYR A 296 -17.26 26.23 8.73
CA TYR A 296 -17.75 25.32 7.69
C TYR A 296 -19.22 24.94 7.92
N LEU A 297 -20.10 25.42 7.04
CA LEU A 297 -21.56 25.25 7.07
C LEU A 297 -22.07 24.52 5.82
N ASP A 298 -21.21 23.75 5.16
CA ASP A 298 -21.51 23.10 3.90
C ASP A 298 -22.63 22.07 4.04
N ARG A 299 -23.39 21.82 2.97
CA ARG A 299 -24.43 20.77 2.91
C ARG A 299 -25.45 20.91 4.05
N ASN A 300 -26.01 22.11 4.17
CA ASN A 300 -27.16 22.42 5.03
C ASN A 300 -28.36 22.82 4.14
N LYS A 301 -29.38 23.45 4.71
CA LYS A 301 -30.58 23.97 4.02
C LYS A 301 -30.67 25.51 4.12
N ILE A 302 -29.53 26.19 4.28
CA ILE A 302 -29.49 27.62 4.62
C ILE A 302 -30.01 28.43 3.43
N THR A 303 -31.02 29.26 3.66
CA THR A 303 -31.61 30.14 2.63
C THR A 303 -31.17 31.60 2.76
N ASN A 304 -30.76 32.03 3.96
CA ASN A 304 -30.29 33.38 4.23
C ASN A 304 -29.23 33.41 5.34
N VAL A 305 -28.34 34.40 5.27
CA VAL A 305 -27.31 34.69 6.29
C VAL A 305 -27.28 36.20 6.55
N GLU A 306 -27.46 36.62 7.79
CA GLU A 306 -27.38 38.04 8.19
C GLU A 306 -25.93 38.45 8.53
N PHE A 307 -25.04 38.34 7.56
CA PHE A 307 -23.58 38.47 7.78
C PHE A 307 -23.15 39.88 8.19
N ASP A 308 -23.84 40.91 7.69
CA ASP A 308 -23.68 42.32 8.07
C ASP A 308 -23.83 42.57 9.58
N LYS A 309 -24.52 41.67 10.29
CA LYS A 309 -24.70 41.73 11.75
C LYS A 309 -23.64 40.96 12.53
N TRP A 310 -22.75 40.21 11.86
CA TRP A 310 -21.73 39.39 12.52
C TRP A 310 -20.59 40.24 13.07
N ALA A 311 -20.03 39.81 14.20
CA ALA A 311 -18.81 40.38 14.76
C ALA A 311 -17.72 39.29 14.82
N THR A 312 -17.01 39.09 13.72
CA THR A 312 -15.98 38.04 13.55
C THR A 312 -14.69 38.55 12.90
N PRO A 313 -13.92 39.40 13.60
CA PRO A 313 -12.80 40.16 13.00
C PRO A 313 -11.62 39.29 12.53
N LYS A 314 -11.59 37.99 12.86
CA LYS A 314 -10.53 37.05 12.48
C LYS A 314 -10.96 36.01 11.45
N LEU A 315 -12.23 36.00 11.05
CA LEU A 315 -12.77 34.98 10.14
C LEU A 315 -12.06 35.07 8.79
N ARG A 316 -11.36 34.00 8.41
CA ARG A 316 -10.59 33.91 7.16
C ARG A 316 -11.26 33.01 6.12
N ILE A 317 -11.95 31.97 6.56
CA ILE A 317 -12.59 30.97 5.71
C ILE A 317 -14.04 30.84 6.17
N LEU A 318 -14.94 31.07 5.23
CA LEU A 318 -16.36 30.77 5.40
C LEU A 318 -16.83 29.90 4.24
N SER A 319 -17.35 28.72 4.59
CA SER A 319 -17.86 27.76 3.62
C SER A 319 -19.35 27.53 3.85
N LEU A 320 -20.13 27.74 2.81
CA LEU A 320 -21.60 27.61 2.72
C LEU A 320 -21.96 26.80 1.45
N TRP A 321 -21.07 25.92 1.01
CA TRP A 321 -21.24 25.11 -0.19
C TRP A 321 -22.45 24.19 -0.03
N SER A 322 -23.25 23.97 -1.07
CA SER A 322 -24.41 23.06 -1.06
C SER A 322 -25.49 23.46 -0.06
N ASN A 323 -25.95 24.70 -0.16
CA ASN A 323 -27.07 25.26 0.62
C ASN A 323 -28.23 25.67 -0.32
N SER A 324 -29.09 26.59 0.11
CA SER A 324 -30.25 27.08 -0.66
C SER A 324 -30.31 28.62 -0.72
N LEU A 325 -29.14 29.28 -0.68
CA LEU A 325 -29.03 30.74 -0.78
C LEU A 325 -29.53 31.23 -2.14
N THR A 326 -30.36 32.27 -2.16
CA THR A 326 -30.87 32.90 -3.41
C THR A 326 -30.13 34.18 -3.78
N SER A 327 -29.42 34.76 -2.83
CA SER A 327 -28.52 35.91 -2.99
C SER A 327 -27.25 35.67 -2.17
N VAL A 328 -26.17 36.38 -2.51
CA VAL A 328 -25.00 36.42 -1.63
C VAL A 328 -25.25 37.47 -0.55
N PRO A 329 -25.05 37.15 0.73
CA PRO A 329 -25.19 38.13 1.80
C PRO A 329 -24.21 39.30 1.63
N SER A 330 -24.64 40.51 1.97
CA SER A 330 -23.76 41.66 2.06
C SER A 330 -22.72 41.42 3.17
N PHE A 331 -21.48 41.83 2.95
CA PHE A 331 -20.42 41.58 3.91
C PHE A 331 -19.40 42.72 4.00
N LYS A 332 -18.83 42.87 5.19
CA LYS A 332 -17.67 43.71 5.46
C LYS A 332 -16.72 42.93 6.35
N SER A 333 -15.51 42.64 5.88
CA SER A 333 -14.51 41.91 6.65
C SER A 333 -13.09 42.20 6.18
N ASP A 334 -12.24 42.63 7.11
CA ASP A 334 -10.83 42.90 6.83
C ASP A 334 -9.94 41.63 6.85
N SER A 335 -10.51 40.48 7.21
CA SER A 335 -9.79 39.22 7.44
C SER A 335 -10.12 38.11 6.45
N LEU A 336 -11.29 38.17 5.81
CA LEU A 336 -11.81 37.09 4.97
C LEU A 336 -10.94 36.88 3.72
N LYS A 337 -10.56 35.63 3.48
CA LYS A 337 -9.68 35.20 2.38
C LYS A 337 -10.37 34.25 1.42
N GLU A 338 -11.25 33.39 1.94
CA GLU A 338 -11.91 32.34 1.17
C GLU A 338 -13.41 32.32 1.47
N LEU A 339 -14.21 32.36 0.41
CA LEU A 339 -15.66 32.30 0.43
C LEU A 339 -16.15 31.20 -0.51
N HIS A 340 -16.84 30.22 0.05
CA HIS A 340 -17.36 29.09 -0.72
C HIS A 340 -18.90 29.07 -0.69
N PHE A 341 -19.52 29.46 -1.80
CA PHE A 341 -20.97 29.50 -2.01
C PHE A 341 -21.43 28.56 -3.14
N GLY A 342 -20.59 27.63 -3.57
CA GLY A 342 -20.96 26.72 -4.65
C GLY A 342 -22.17 25.85 -4.31
N ASN A 343 -22.90 25.36 -5.30
CA ASN A 343 -24.12 24.56 -5.17
C ASN A 343 -25.22 25.26 -4.34
N ASN A 344 -25.62 26.46 -4.74
CA ASN A 344 -26.71 27.24 -4.15
C ASN A 344 -27.71 27.68 -5.26
N LYS A 345 -28.61 28.64 -4.99
CA LYS A 345 -29.61 29.18 -5.94
C LYS A 345 -29.39 30.68 -6.22
N ILE A 346 -28.15 31.15 -6.13
CA ILE A 346 -27.81 32.57 -6.25
C ILE A 346 -28.01 33.03 -7.69
N MET A 347 -28.86 34.04 -7.91
CA MET A 347 -29.15 34.55 -9.26
C MET A 347 -28.27 35.73 -9.70
N LYS A 348 -27.81 36.53 -8.73
CA LYS A 348 -26.99 37.73 -8.95
C LYS A 348 -26.05 37.94 -7.76
N VAL A 349 -24.93 38.61 -8.01
CA VAL A 349 -23.98 39.05 -6.99
C VAL A 349 -23.72 40.54 -7.18
N GLU A 350 -23.93 41.34 -6.15
CA GLU A 350 -23.69 42.78 -6.17
C GLU A 350 -22.44 43.08 -5.35
N PHE A 351 -21.30 43.23 -6.03
CA PHE A 351 -19.99 43.41 -5.38
C PHE A 351 -19.75 44.79 -4.80
N ASP A 352 -20.52 45.81 -5.19
CA ASP A 352 -20.33 47.19 -4.73
C ASP A 352 -20.57 47.35 -3.22
N GLU A 353 -21.25 46.38 -2.60
CA GLU A 353 -21.49 46.32 -1.16
C GLU A 353 -20.40 45.58 -0.38
N TRP A 354 -19.42 44.97 -1.07
CA TRP A 354 -18.42 44.08 -0.48
C TRP A 354 -17.14 44.85 -0.12
N ALA A 355 -16.84 44.96 1.18
CA ALA A 355 -15.57 45.46 1.67
C ALA A 355 -14.69 44.31 2.22
N THR A 356 -14.09 43.50 1.33
CA THR A 356 -13.12 42.43 1.69
C THR A 356 -11.83 42.48 0.86
N PRO A 357 -10.91 43.41 1.15
CA PRO A 357 -9.71 43.62 0.34
C PRO A 357 -8.74 42.42 0.31
N LYS A 358 -8.92 41.42 1.18
CA LYS A 358 -8.07 40.23 1.27
C LYS A 358 -8.70 38.98 0.67
N LEU A 359 -9.89 39.07 0.07
CA LEU A 359 -10.55 37.93 -0.55
C LEU A 359 -9.73 37.45 -1.76
N ARG A 360 -9.29 36.19 -1.70
CA ARG A 360 -8.46 35.53 -2.72
C ARG A 360 -9.21 34.44 -3.46
N GLU A 361 -10.21 33.86 -2.80
CA GLU A 361 -11.00 32.76 -3.33
C GLU A 361 -12.48 33.05 -3.11
N LEU A 362 -13.21 33.08 -4.23
CA LEU A 362 -14.66 33.14 -4.26
C LEU A 362 -15.15 32.00 -5.16
N GLU A 363 -15.80 31.02 -4.56
CA GLU A 363 -16.30 29.83 -5.22
C GLU A 363 -17.83 29.92 -5.32
N LEU A 364 -18.35 30.00 -6.55
CA LEU A 364 -19.77 30.24 -6.87
C LEU A 364 -20.34 29.19 -7.83
N SER A 365 -19.62 28.09 -8.11
CA SER A 365 -20.08 27.07 -9.07
C SER A 365 -21.46 26.50 -8.71
N ASN A 366 -22.20 26.00 -9.70
CA ASN A 366 -23.53 25.40 -9.49
C ASN A 366 -24.52 26.36 -8.78
N ASN A 367 -24.62 27.60 -9.27
CA ASN A 367 -25.63 28.58 -8.88
C ASN A 367 -26.53 28.93 -10.09
N GLU A 368 -27.51 29.81 -9.91
CA GLU A 368 -28.47 30.25 -10.95
C GLU A 368 -28.10 31.62 -11.53
N LEU A 369 -26.80 31.93 -11.62
CA LEU A 369 -26.31 33.26 -11.99
C LEU A 369 -26.80 33.66 -13.39
N THR A 370 -27.50 34.78 -13.47
CA THR A 370 -28.07 35.32 -14.73
C THR A 370 -27.14 36.29 -15.46
N SER A 371 -26.07 36.70 -14.79
CA SER A 371 -25.03 37.58 -15.34
C SER A 371 -23.75 37.40 -14.54
N ILE A 372 -22.61 37.43 -15.22
CA ILE A 372 -21.31 37.55 -14.57
C ILE A 372 -21.22 38.97 -14.03
N PRO A 373 -21.09 39.18 -12.72
CA PRO A 373 -21.01 40.54 -12.20
C PRO A 373 -19.70 41.18 -12.66
N SER A 374 -19.75 42.47 -13.02
CA SER A 374 -18.60 43.20 -13.56
C SER A 374 -17.58 43.50 -12.46
N PHE A 375 -16.81 42.49 -12.09
CA PHE A 375 -15.67 42.65 -11.19
C PHE A 375 -14.45 43.08 -12.02
N LYS A 376 -13.84 44.22 -11.68
CA LYS A 376 -12.53 44.60 -12.22
C LYS A 376 -11.44 43.77 -11.53
N TRP A 377 -11.24 42.53 -11.96
CA TRP A 377 -10.01 41.79 -11.67
C TRP A 377 -9.03 42.15 -12.79
N ASP A 378 -7.84 42.63 -12.43
CA ASP A 378 -6.77 42.78 -13.42
C ASP A 378 -6.53 41.44 -14.13
N ARG A 379 -6.43 41.48 -15.48
CA ARG A 379 -6.35 40.32 -16.36
C ARG A 379 -5.18 39.40 -15.97
N VAL A 380 -5.44 38.15 -15.58
CA VAL A 380 -4.39 37.15 -15.30
C VAL A 380 -4.45 35.99 -16.29
N THR A 381 -3.33 35.80 -16.97
CA THR A 381 -3.01 34.69 -17.88
C THR A 381 -3.11 33.31 -17.18
N GLY A 382 -3.47 32.26 -17.92
CA GLY A 382 -3.78 30.92 -17.40
C GLY A 382 -2.57 29.99 -17.16
N CYS A 383 -2.83 28.70 -16.90
CA CYS A 383 -1.78 27.66 -16.78
C CYS A 383 -1.23 27.23 -18.15
N GLU A 384 0.02 26.82 -18.19
CA GLU A 384 0.63 26.20 -19.38
C GLU A 384 -0.15 24.94 -19.83
N PRO A 385 -0.12 24.62 -21.15
CA PRO A 385 -0.67 23.38 -21.68
C PRO A 385 -0.16 22.15 -20.93
N LEU A 386 -1.08 21.22 -20.64
CA LEU A 386 -0.68 19.93 -20.12
C LEU A 386 0.04 19.13 -21.21
N PRO A 387 1.22 18.56 -20.94
CA PRO A 387 1.76 17.54 -21.81
C PRO A 387 0.76 16.36 -21.83
N GLY A 388 0.55 15.77 -23.01
CA GLY A 388 -0.29 14.59 -23.13
C GLY A 388 0.19 13.50 -22.18
N ILE A 389 -0.75 12.75 -21.59
CA ILE A 389 -0.40 11.59 -20.77
C ILE A 389 -0.12 10.40 -21.70
N LYS A 390 1.10 9.87 -21.66
CA LYS A 390 1.48 8.68 -22.44
C LYS A 390 0.65 7.47 -21.96
N ASN A 391 0.14 6.65 -22.88
CA ASN A 391 -0.73 5.48 -22.61
C ASN A 391 -1.95 5.79 -21.74
N GLY A 392 -2.44 7.02 -21.88
CA GLY A 392 -3.61 7.49 -21.20
C GLY A 392 -4.32 8.52 -22.04
N ARG A 393 -5.43 8.99 -21.52
CA ARG A 393 -6.20 10.08 -22.10
C ARG A 393 -6.51 11.05 -21.02
N PHE A 394 -6.44 12.31 -21.39
CA PHE A 394 -7.06 13.34 -20.61
C PHE A 394 -8.27 13.88 -21.35
N HIS A 395 -9.31 14.18 -20.61
CA HIS A 395 -10.43 14.95 -21.12
C HIS A 395 -10.67 16.12 -20.19
N ILE A 396 -11.00 17.24 -20.81
CA ILE A 396 -11.35 18.44 -20.07
C ILE A 396 -12.73 18.16 -19.47
N LEU A 397 -12.79 18.16 -18.14
CA LEU A 397 -14.04 17.95 -17.41
C LEU A 397 -14.89 19.20 -17.42
N SER A 398 -14.25 20.36 -17.29
CA SER A 398 -14.96 21.65 -17.22
C SER A 398 -14.02 22.83 -17.49
N CYS A 399 -14.58 23.88 -18.11
CA CYS A 399 -13.88 25.12 -18.42
C CYS A 399 -14.59 26.31 -17.78
N PRO A 400 -13.85 27.36 -17.39
CA PRO A 400 -14.41 28.45 -16.59
C PRO A 400 -15.54 29.23 -17.27
N ASN A 401 -15.62 29.19 -18.61
CA ASN A 401 -16.60 29.94 -19.41
C ASN A 401 -17.68 29.07 -20.07
N ASP A 402 -17.77 27.77 -19.77
CA ASP A 402 -18.70 26.86 -20.46
C ASP A 402 -19.95 26.58 -19.62
N GLU A 403 -21.05 27.28 -19.90
CA GLU A 403 -22.37 27.06 -19.28
C GLU A 403 -23.18 25.93 -19.95
N ARG A 404 -22.68 25.29 -21.01
CA ARG A 404 -23.36 24.16 -21.66
C ARG A 404 -22.36 23.23 -22.33
N SER A 405 -21.99 22.14 -21.61
CA SER A 405 -21.38 20.90 -22.12
C SER A 405 -20.96 20.95 -23.59
N SER A 406 -19.96 21.77 -23.90
CA SER A 406 -19.42 21.89 -25.24
C SER A 406 -18.43 20.75 -25.42
N LYS A 407 -18.69 19.87 -26.40
CA LYS A 407 -17.75 18.81 -26.77
C LYS A 407 -16.44 19.36 -27.38
N ASN A 408 -16.27 20.68 -27.50
CA ASN A 408 -15.12 21.31 -28.15
C ASN A 408 -14.05 21.77 -27.15
N LYS A 409 -12.84 21.19 -27.28
CA LYS A 409 -11.66 21.45 -26.43
C LYS A 409 -11.12 22.90 -26.51
N THR A 410 -11.57 23.71 -27.46
CA THR A 410 -11.02 25.05 -27.77
C THR A 410 -11.48 26.14 -26.81
N ASP A 411 -12.63 25.98 -26.15
CA ASP A 411 -13.24 27.04 -25.31
C ASP A 411 -12.51 27.25 -23.97
N CYS A 412 -11.60 26.34 -23.65
CA CYS A 412 -10.85 26.26 -22.40
C CYS A 412 -9.46 26.90 -22.50
N ILE A 413 -9.07 27.27 -23.72
CA ILE A 413 -7.72 27.69 -24.08
C ILE A 413 -7.80 29.09 -24.65
N GLN A 414 -7.12 30.04 -24.00
CA GLN A 414 -7.00 31.41 -24.48
C GLN A 414 -5.52 31.77 -24.59
N GLY A 415 -5.08 32.18 -25.79
CA GLY A 415 -3.67 32.50 -26.04
C GLY A 415 -2.73 31.32 -25.81
N GLY A 416 -3.19 30.09 -26.06
CA GLY A 416 -2.40 28.87 -25.85
C GLY A 416 -2.29 28.41 -24.40
N LYS A 417 -3.00 29.04 -23.45
CA LYS A 417 -3.00 28.66 -22.03
C LYS A 417 -4.38 28.24 -21.56
N TYR A 418 -4.42 27.28 -20.63
CA TYR A 418 -5.67 26.84 -20.00
C TYR A 418 -6.14 27.89 -19.00
N LEU A 419 -7.41 28.28 -19.08
CA LEU A 419 -7.99 29.25 -18.16
C LEU A 419 -7.91 28.76 -16.70
N ILE A 420 -7.68 29.67 -15.75
CA ILE A 420 -7.69 29.39 -14.30
C ILE A 420 -9.02 28.75 -13.92
N ARG A 421 -9.00 27.65 -13.15
CA ARG A 421 -10.11 26.73 -12.78
C ARG A 421 -10.49 25.68 -13.83
N SER A 422 -9.82 25.62 -14.98
CA SER A 422 -9.98 24.48 -15.89
C SER A 422 -9.70 23.17 -15.15
N LYS A 423 -10.60 22.19 -15.26
CA LYS A 423 -10.44 20.84 -14.66
C LYS A 423 -10.20 19.81 -15.74
N VAL A 424 -9.23 18.94 -15.50
CA VAL A 424 -8.85 17.90 -16.43
C VAL A 424 -8.83 16.56 -15.70
N TYR A 425 -9.50 15.57 -16.27
CA TYR A 425 -9.49 14.19 -15.79
C TYR A 425 -8.50 13.37 -16.59
N TYR A 426 -7.77 12.51 -15.89
CA TYR A 426 -6.83 11.56 -16.45
C TYR A 426 -7.33 10.13 -16.25
N SER A 427 -7.28 9.36 -17.31
CA SER A 427 -7.44 7.90 -17.29
C SER A 427 -6.27 7.28 -18.03
N CYS A 428 -5.86 6.10 -17.57
CA CYS A 428 -4.96 5.27 -18.35
C CYS A 428 -5.75 4.38 -19.29
N GLU A 429 -5.10 4.00 -20.38
CA GLU A 429 -5.62 2.95 -21.25
C GLU A 429 -5.59 1.60 -20.51
N GLU A 430 -6.21 0.59 -21.10
CA GLU A 430 -6.23 -0.73 -20.50
C GLU A 430 -4.80 -1.24 -20.22
N TYR A 431 -4.65 -2.09 -19.20
CA TYR A 431 -3.35 -2.62 -18.72
C TYR A 431 -2.36 -1.58 -18.18
N HIS A 432 -2.82 -0.38 -17.85
CA HIS A 432 -2.01 0.65 -17.19
C HIS A 432 -2.68 1.16 -15.91
N ILE A 433 -1.88 1.44 -14.90
CA ILE A 433 -2.29 2.06 -13.64
C ILE A 433 -1.93 3.54 -13.66
N LEU A 434 -2.89 4.37 -13.24
CA LEU A 434 -2.64 5.79 -13.06
C LEU A 434 -1.82 6.04 -11.79
N ARG A 435 -0.65 6.65 -11.94
CA ARG A 435 0.15 7.21 -10.85
C ARG A 435 -0.03 8.72 -10.81
N GLY A 436 -0.32 9.24 -9.61
CA GLY A 436 -0.62 10.66 -9.41
C GLY A 436 -2.13 10.98 -9.40
N PRO A 437 -2.48 12.28 -9.41
CA PRO A 437 -3.87 12.73 -9.25
C PRO A 437 -4.71 12.45 -10.51
N ARG A 438 -5.86 11.79 -10.31
CA ARG A 438 -6.85 11.51 -11.38
C ARG A 438 -7.53 12.75 -11.93
N ILE A 439 -7.61 13.82 -11.15
CA ILE A 439 -8.17 15.11 -11.58
C ILE A 439 -7.19 16.20 -11.20
N ARG A 440 -6.90 17.10 -12.13
CA ARG A 440 -6.10 18.30 -11.89
C ARG A 440 -6.87 19.55 -12.22
N THR A 441 -6.56 20.62 -11.50
CA THR A 441 -7.21 21.92 -11.64
C THR A 441 -6.16 23.00 -11.83
N CYS A 442 -6.35 23.87 -12.82
CA CYS A 442 -5.48 25.03 -13.02
C CYS A 442 -5.73 26.04 -11.89
N GLY A 443 -4.76 26.22 -11.00
CA GLY A 443 -4.87 27.10 -9.84
C GLY A 443 -4.58 28.57 -10.16
N ALA A 444 -4.97 29.47 -9.25
CA ALA A 444 -4.77 30.91 -9.38
C ALA A 444 -3.30 31.34 -9.53
N LYS A 445 -2.36 30.50 -9.09
CA LYS A 445 -0.90 30.69 -9.27
C LYS A 445 -0.39 30.25 -10.66
N GLN A 446 -1.28 30.02 -11.63
CA GLN A 446 -0.94 29.53 -12.98
C GLN A 446 -0.22 28.16 -12.97
N LYS A 447 -0.53 27.31 -11.98
CA LYS A 447 0.01 25.95 -11.85
C LYS A 447 -1.11 24.94 -11.68
N TRP A 448 -0.93 23.77 -12.28
CA TRP A 448 -1.84 22.64 -12.08
C TRP A 448 -1.70 22.07 -10.66
N SER A 449 -2.81 21.61 -10.09
CA SER A 449 -2.83 20.98 -8.78
C SER A 449 -2.12 19.61 -8.79
N GLY A 450 -1.35 19.32 -7.74
CA GLY A 450 -0.65 18.05 -7.57
C GLY A 450 0.48 17.78 -8.58
N PRO A 451 1.21 16.65 -8.45
CA PRO A 451 2.24 16.24 -9.41
C PRO A 451 1.63 15.86 -10.76
N ASP A 452 2.47 15.83 -11.80
CA ASP A 452 2.04 15.39 -13.14
C ASP A 452 1.71 13.89 -13.11
N PRO A 453 0.50 13.48 -13.56
CA PRO A 453 0.09 12.10 -13.53
C PRO A 453 0.65 11.39 -14.75
N PHE A 454 1.03 10.13 -14.56
CA PHE A 454 1.53 9.27 -15.62
C PHE A 454 0.90 7.89 -15.53
N CYS A 455 0.80 7.22 -16.68
CA CYS A 455 0.30 5.86 -16.77
C CYS A 455 1.47 4.91 -16.76
N GLU A 456 1.54 4.10 -15.71
CA GLU A 456 2.52 3.06 -15.55
C GLU A 456 1.90 1.74 -16.01
N PRO A 457 2.56 0.96 -16.89
CA PRO A 457 2.12 -0.38 -17.23
C PRO A 457 1.87 -1.24 -15.98
N GLU A 458 0.71 -1.89 -15.93
CA GLU A 458 0.36 -2.81 -14.85
C GLU A 458 1.07 -4.14 -15.06
N CYS A 459 1.78 -4.61 -14.03
CA CYS A 459 2.53 -5.85 -14.10
C CYS A 459 1.84 -6.99 -13.35
N GLY A 460 2.02 -8.20 -13.85
CA GLY A 460 1.73 -9.45 -13.14
C GLY A 460 0.25 -9.71 -12.86
N THR A 461 -0.69 -8.95 -13.42
CA THR A 461 -2.12 -9.21 -13.24
C THR A 461 -2.66 -10.07 -14.37
N LEU A 462 -3.53 -11.04 -14.09
CA LEU A 462 -4.26 -11.78 -15.13
C LEU A 462 -5.69 -11.24 -15.20
N LYS A 463 -5.93 -10.25 -16.08
CA LYS A 463 -7.30 -9.78 -16.36
C LYS A 463 -8.00 -10.84 -17.23
N ASN A 464 -9.21 -11.26 -16.84
CA ASN A 464 -10.11 -12.15 -17.58
C ASN A 464 -9.73 -13.63 -17.79
N VAL A 465 -8.77 -14.20 -17.06
CA VAL A 465 -8.51 -15.66 -17.14
C VAL A 465 -9.54 -16.42 -16.30
N PRO A 466 -10.35 -17.34 -16.88
CA PRO A 466 -11.27 -18.17 -16.12
C PRO A 466 -10.54 -18.94 -15.02
N GLY A 467 -11.13 -18.96 -13.82
CA GLY A 467 -10.60 -19.66 -12.65
C GLY A 467 -10.37 -21.16 -12.93
N PRO A 468 -9.48 -21.82 -12.18
CA PRO A 468 -9.03 -23.17 -12.51
C PRO A 468 -10.12 -24.22 -12.24
N ALA A 469 -10.54 -24.95 -13.29
CA ALA A 469 -11.28 -26.20 -13.18
C ALA A 469 -10.56 -27.34 -13.94
N SER A 470 -9.76 -28.14 -13.20
CA SER A 470 -9.40 -29.58 -13.39
C SER A 470 -8.76 -30.06 -14.71
N PRO A 471 -8.30 -31.34 -14.84
CA PRO A 471 -7.39 -32.16 -14.02
C PRO A 471 -6.13 -32.65 -14.82
N LEU A 472 -5.25 -33.41 -14.16
CA LEU A 472 -3.95 -33.98 -14.60
C LEU A 472 -3.91 -34.70 -15.97
N ILE A 473 -2.95 -34.35 -16.87
CA ILE A 473 -2.37 -35.21 -17.96
C ILE A 473 -0.87 -34.83 -18.24
N LYS A 474 -0.06 -35.78 -18.74
CA LYS A 474 1.43 -35.92 -18.89
C LYS A 474 2.19 -34.90 -19.80
N ASP A 475 3.53 -34.79 -19.61
CA ASP A 475 4.55 -34.13 -20.48
C ASP A 475 4.43 -32.62 -20.76
N GLY A 476 4.36 -31.82 -19.70
CA GLY A 476 4.07 -30.38 -19.83
C GLY A 476 2.62 -30.17 -20.24
N MET A 477 1.88 -29.45 -19.40
CA MET A 477 0.48 -29.19 -19.68
C MET A 477 0.41 -28.26 -20.90
N ILE A 478 -0.54 -28.46 -21.82
CA ILE A 478 -0.77 -27.50 -22.89
C ILE A 478 -1.30 -26.23 -22.22
N ALA A 479 -0.63 -25.10 -22.43
CA ALA A 479 -1.07 -23.83 -21.89
C ALA A 479 -2.20 -23.28 -22.77
N GLU A 480 -3.30 -22.82 -22.17
CA GLU A 480 -4.34 -22.12 -22.93
C GLU A 480 -3.75 -20.86 -23.61
N PRO A 481 -4.22 -20.47 -24.81
CA PRO A 481 -3.79 -19.23 -25.43
C PRO A 481 -3.95 -18.04 -24.48
N GLY A 482 -2.88 -17.29 -24.25
CA GLY A 482 -2.86 -16.15 -23.32
C GLY A 482 -2.69 -16.50 -21.84
N LYS A 483 -2.53 -17.78 -21.45
CA LYS A 483 -2.36 -18.17 -20.04
C LYS A 483 -1.15 -17.50 -19.36
N TRP A 484 -0.08 -17.29 -20.13
CA TRP A 484 1.17 -16.67 -19.68
C TRP A 484 1.47 -15.46 -20.58
N PRO A 485 0.80 -14.32 -20.35
CA PRO A 485 0.80 -13.21 -21.31
C PRO A 485 2.14 -12.46 -21.38
N TRP A 486 3.06 -12.72 -20.45
CA TRP A 486 4.43 -12.20 -20.44
C TRP A 486 5.43 -13.09 -21.17
N GLN A 487 5.03 -14.29 -21.61
CA GLN A 487 5.93 -15.20 -22.32
C GLN A 487 6.32 -14.60 -23.67
N ALA A 488 7.62 -14.45 -23.88
CA ALA A 488 8.21 -14.03 -25.14
C ALA A 488 8.91 -15.22 -25.81
N ALA A 489 8.81 -15.30 -27.13
CA ALA A 489 9.62 -16.19 -27.96
C ALA A 489 10.67 -15.36 -28.70
N ILE A 490 11.94 -15.65 -28.43
CA ILE A 490 13.08 -15.09 -29.14
C ILE A 490 13.35 -16.00 -30.33
N TYR A 491 13.06 -15.47 -31.51
CA TYR A 491 13.12 -16.18 -32.78
C TYR A 491 14.38 -15.77 -33.54
N ASP A 492 15.17 -16.76 -33.96
CA ASP A 492 16.34 -16.53 -34.80
C ASP A 492 15.92 -16.49 -36.28
N LYS A 493 16.22 -15.37 -36.95
CA LYS A 493 15.87 -15.15 -38.36
C LYS A 493 16.68 -16.02 -39.32
N GLN A 494 17.88 -16.44 -38.92
CA GLN A 494 18.77 -17.25 -39.76
C GLN A 494 18.28 -18.70 -39.76
N ASP A 495 18.06 -19.26 -38.57
CA ASP A 495 17.63 -20.65 -38.39
C ASP A 495 16.11 -20.84 -38.56
N LYS A 496 15.36 -19.72 -38.62
CA LYS A 496 13.91 -19.68 -38.77
C LYS A 496 13.16 -20.46 -37.68
N GLU A 497 13.65 -20.38 -36.45
CA GLU A 497 13.06 -21.07 -35.31
C GLU A 497 13.07 -20.26 -34.02
N ILE A 498 12.26 -20.69 -33.06
CA ILE A 498 12.31 -20.16 -31.69
C ILE A 498 13.57 -20.73 -31.02
N LEU A 499 14.54 -19.84 -30.79
CA LEU A 499 15.82 -20.13 -30.15
C LEU A 499 15.69 -20.20 -28.62
N CYS A 500 15.03 -19.20 -28.03
CA CYS A 500 14.91 -19.03 -26.58
C CYS A 500 13.54 -18.45 -26.18
N GLY A 501 13.20 -18.60 -24.91
CA GLY A 501 12.15 -17.87 -24.23
C GLY A 501 12.62 -16.50 -23.70
N GLY A 502 11.65 -15.74 -23.20
CA GLY A 502 11.88 -14.46 -22.54
C GLY A 502 10.67 -14.03 -21.71
N ALA A 503 10.84 -13.00 -20.91
CA ALA A 503 9.80 -12.39 -20.10
C ALA A 503 9.62 -10.92 -20.46
N LEU A 504 8.42 -10.53 -20.86
CA LEU A 504 8.08 -9.12 -21.05
C LEU A 504 8.05 -8.43 -19.67
N ILE A 505 8.95 -7.46 -19.45
CA ILE A 505 9.10 -6.73 -18.18
C ILE A 505 8.89 -5.22 -18.33
N GLY A 506 8.43 -4.79 -19.51
CA GLY A 506 8.08 -3.40 -19.81
C GLY A 506 7.58 -3.27 -21.25
N GLU A 507 7.14 -2.08 -21.66
CA GLU A 507 6.56 -1.83 -22.99
C GLU A 507 7.48 -2.20 -24.17
N ARG A 508 8.79 -2.12 -23.95
CA ARG A 508 9.82 -2.39 -24.96
C ARG A 508 10.91 -3.30 -24.42
N TRP A 509 10.72 -3.92 -23.27
CA TRP A 509 11.81 -4.59 -22.56
C TRP A 509 11.48 -6.05 -22.30
N VAL A 510 12.33 -6.93 -22.83
CA VAL A 510 12.26 -8.37 -22.61
C VAL A 510 13.49 -8.80 -21.84
N LEU A 511 13.27 -9.54 -20.76
CA LEU A 511 14.30 -10.19 -19.98
C LEU A 511 14.52 -11.61 -20.51
N THR A 512 15.77 -12.01 -20.71
CA THR A 512 16.14 -13.35 -21.19
C THR A 512 17.51 -13.76 -20.65
N ALA A 513 18.03 -14.90 -21.08
CA ALA A 513 19.36 -15.37 -20.74
C ALA A 513 20.42 -14.75 -21.68
N ALA A 514 21.61 -14.47 -21.15
CA ALA A 514 22.70 -13.87 -21.93
C ALA A 514 23.22 -14.83 -23.01
N HIS A 515 23.32 -16.12 -22.72
CA HIS A 515 23.79 -17.13 -23.68
C HIS A 515 22.93 -17.22 -24.95
N CYS A 516 21.68 -16.77 -24.90
CA CYS A 516 20.79 -16.73 -26.08
C CYS A 516 21.20 -15.66 -27.11
N VAL A 517 21.95 -14.63 -26.69
CA VAL A 517 22.18 -13.42 -27.49
C VAL A 517 23.65 -13.04 -27.64
N VAL A 518 24.56 -13.90 -27.15
CA VAL A 518 26.00 -13.75 -27.30
C VAL A 518 26.60 -15.00 -27.95
N GLU A 519 27.79 -14.85 -28.50
CA GLU A 519 28.60 -15.92 -29.08
C GLU A 519 30.09 -15.71 -28.75
N GLY A 520 30.88 -16.77 -28.89
CA GLY A 520 32.32 -16.72 -28.63
C GLY A 520 32.72 -17.33 -27.29
N THR A 521 33.89 -16.91 -26.79
CA THR A 521 34.51 -17.49 -25.58
C THR A 521 34.70 -16.42 -24.51
N ARG A 522 35.04 -16.83 -23.28
CA ARG A 522 35.27 -15.94 -22.13
C ARG A 522 36.16 -14.72 -22.43
N SER A 523 37.17 -14.87 -23.30
CA SER A 523 38.10 -13.78 -23.66
C SER A 523 37.63 -12.91 -24.83
N PHE A 524 36.68 -13.41 -25.63
CA PHE A 524 36.18 -12.77 -26.86
C PHE A 524 34.69 -13.03 -26.99
N LEU A 525 33.91 -12.40 -26.10
CA LEU A 525 32.46 -12.47 -26.12
C LEU A 525 31.93 -11.42 -27.11
N THR A 526 31.13 -11.86 -28.08
CA THR A 526 30.52 -10.99 -29.09
C THR A 526 29.00 -11.02 -28.93
N ILE A 527 28.37 -9.86 -28.97
CA ILE A 527 26.91 -9.75 -28.95
C ILE A 527 26.41 -10.08 -30.35
N ARG A 528 25.49 -11.05 -30.48
CA ARG A 528 24.85 -11.37 -31.76
C ARG A 528 24.11 -10.14 -32.29
N GLY A 529 24.14 -9.92 -33.59
CA GLY A 529 23.55 -8.74 -34.20
C GLY A 529 22.05 -8.62 -33.91
N VAL A 530 21.57 -7.42 -33.57
CA VAL A 530 20.14 -7.16 -33.27
C VAL A 530 19.21 -7.58 -34.42
N ASN A 531 19.70 -7.52 -35.65
CA ASN A 531 18.97 -7.93 -36.85
C ASN A 531 18.74 -9.44 -36.94
N ASN A 532 19.41 -10.26 -36.12
CA ASN A 532 19.24 -11.71 -36.12
C ASN A 532 17.96 -12.15 -35.40
N PHE A 533 17.31 -11.26 -34.63
CA PHE A 533 16.21 -11.66 -33.76
C PHE A 533 14.89 -11.00 -34.10
N PHE A 534 13.81 -11.78 -33.99
CA PHE A 534 12.46 -11.26 -33.70
C PHE A 534 12.06 -11.69 -32.30
N VAL A 535 11.21 -10.89 -31.66
CA VAL A 535 10.51 -11.27 -30.44
C VAL A 535 9.03 -11.40 -30.76
N TYR A 536 8.47 -12.58 -30.49
CA TYR A 536 7.03 -12.82 -30.61
C TYR A 536 6.39 -12.86 -29.22
N LEU A 537 5.25 -12.18 -29.08
CA LEU A 537 4.44 -12.11 -27.86
C LEU A 537 3.00 -12.55 -28.16
N GLY A 538 2.34 -13.15 -27.17
CA GLY A 538 0.97 -13.66 -27.32
C GLY A 538 0.85 -14.90 -28.23
N LYS A 539 1.98 -15.45 -28.65
CA LYS A 539 2.10 -16.66 -29.47
C LYS A 539 1.63 -17.89 -28.69
N HIS A 540 0.97 -18.81 -29.37
CA HIS A 540 0.59 -20.12 -28.80
C HIS A 540 1.22 -21.26 -29.59
N PHE A 541 1.16 -21.24 -30.91
CA PHE A 541 1.79 -22.23 -31.78
C PHE A 541 3.26 -21.89 -32.05
N ARG A 542 4.16 -22.87 -32.13
CA ARG A 542 5.56 -22.66 -32.54
C ARG A 542 5.66 -22.20 -34.00
N ASP A 543 4.84 -22.79 -34.86
CA ASP A 543 4.72 -22.48 -36.28
C ASP A 543 4.12 -21.07 -36.49
N GLU A 544 4.86 -20.19 -37.20
CA GLU A 544 4.42 -18.81 -37.53
C GLU A 544 3.19 -18.81 -38.44
N SER A 545 2.97 -19.84 -39.27
CA SER A 545 1.82 -19.89 -40.18
C SER A 545 0.47 -20.07 -39.48
N LYS A 546 0.50 -20.45 -38.20
CA LYS A 546 -0.69 -20.64 -37.34
C LYS A 546 -0.95 -19.44 -36.43
N ASP A 547 -0.15 -18.38 -36.53
CA ASP A 547 -0.34 -17.19 -35.72
C ASP A 547 -1.63 -16.46 -36.09
N ASP A 548 -2.44 -16.16 -35.08
CA ASP A 548 -3.63 -15.33 -35.24
C ASP A 548 -3.30 -13.84 -35.11
N GLY A 549 -4.28 -12.97 -35.36
CA GLY A 549 -4.10 -11.52 -35.31
C GLY A 549 -3.79 -10.94 -33.92
N LEU A 550 -3.70 -11.76 -32.87
CA LEU A 550 -3.35 -11.33 -31.51
C LEU A 550 -1.85 -11.49 -31.21
N VAL A 551 -1.12 -12.20 -32.07
CA VAL A 551 0.34 -12.36 -31.95
C VAL A 551 1.04 -11.08 -32.39
N GLN A 552 2.04 -10.65 -31.62
CA GLN A 552 2.83 -9.47 -31.92
C GLN A 552 4.27 -9.85 -32.20
N LYS A 553 4.71 -9.58 -33.43
CA LYS A 553 6.09 -9.70 -33.87
C LYS A 553 6.80 -8.36 -33.72
N LYS A 554 7.92 -8.33 -32.99
CA LYS A 554 8.70 -7.12 -32.70
C LYS A 554 10.16 -7.31 -33.06
N GLU A 555 10.77 -6.27 -33.61
CA GLU A 555 12.22 -6.24 -33.85
C GLU A 555 12.98 -5.82 -32.59
N VAL A 556 14.26 -6.16 -32.54
CA VAL A 556 15.17 -5.81 -31.45
C VAL A 556 16.05 -4.64 -31.92
N THR A 557 16.16 -3.59 -31.10
CA THR A 557 17.01 -2.42 -31.38
C THR A 557 18.28 -2.41 -30.52
N LEU A 558 18.25 -3.04 -29.35
CA LEU A 558 19.39 -3.11 -28.44
C LEU A 558 19.40 -4.43 -27.68
N ILE A 559 20.60 -4.98 -27.48
CA ILE A 559 20.84 -6.18 -26.70
C ILE A 559 21.88 -5.82 -25.62
N ILE A 560 21.55 -6.09 -24.37
CA ILE A 560 22.39 -5.77 -23.21
C ILE A 560 22.57 -7.05 -22.38
N PRO A 561 23.60 -7.86 -22.65
CA PRO A 561 23.98 -8.91 -21.72
C PRO A 561 24.58 -8.30 -20.46
N HIS A 562 24.41 -8.96 -19.31
CA HIS A 562 25.05 -8.52 -18.09
C HIS A 562 26.59 -8.53 -18.27
N PRO A 563 27.32 -7.47 -17.85
CA PRO A 563 28.76 -7.35 -18.11
C PRO A 563 29.60 -8.45 -17.42
N ASN A 564 29.08 -9.00 -16.32
CA ASN A 564 29.71 -10.11 -15.59
C ASN A 564 29.21 -11.50 -16.05
N TYR A 565 28.57 -11.60 -17.22
CA TYR A 565 28.20 -12.90 -17.78
C TYR A 565 29.45 -13.69 -18.14
N ASP A 566 29.54 -14.93 -17.66
CA ASP A 566 30.66 -15.83 -17.89
C ASP A 566 30.21 -17.07 -18.66
N THR A 567 30.79 -17.31 -19.84
CA THR A 567 30.44 -18.44 -20.71
C THR A 567 30.87 -19.80 -20.18
N GLN A 568 31.74 -19.87 -19.17
CA GLN A 568 32.21 -21.13 -18.60
C GLN A 568 31.30 -21.64 -17.49
N ASP A 569 30.94 -20.76 -16.55
CA ASP A 569 30.13 -21.12 -15.39
C ASP A 569 28.68 -20.62 -15.45
N PHE A 570 28.32 -19.88 -16.50
CA PHE A 570 27.00 -19.27 -16.71
C PHE A 570 26.60 -18.28 -15.61
N ASN A 571 27.54 -17.79 -14.80
CA ASN A 571 27.24 -16.79 -13.79
C ASN A 571 26.77 -15.50 -14.46
N SER A 572 25.75 -14.86 -13.88
CA SER A 572 25.09 -13.69 -14.46
C SER A 572 24.52 -13.92 -15.86
N ASP A 573 24.01 -15.12 -16.16
CA ASP A 573 23.34 -15.44 -17.42
C ASP A 573 21.97 -14.76 -17.53
N ILE A 574 22.00 -13.46 -17.82
CA ILE A 574 20.84 -12.59 -17.94
C ILE A 574 21.13 -11.47 -18.95
N ALA A 575 20.16 -11.16 -19.79
CA ALA A 575 20.24 -10.10 -20.78
C ALA A 575 18.90 -9.37 -20.93
N LEU A 576 18.98 -8.13 -21.40
CA LEU A 576 17.84 -7.32 -21.79
C LEU A 576 17.82 -7.14 -23.30
N LEU A 577 16.62 -7.28 -23.89
CA LEU A 577 16.34 -6.89 -25.26
C LEU A 577 15.43 -5.67 -25.24
N LYS A 578 15.87 -4.59 -25.89
CA LYS A 578 15.01 -3.44 -26.20
C LYS A 578 14.34 -3.70 -27.54
N LEU A 579 13.02 -3.69 -27.56
CA LEU A 579 12.21 -3.79 -28.76
C LEU A 579 12.21 -2.44 -29.50
N THR A 580 12.22 -2.49 -30.83
CA THR A 580 12.16 -1.29 -31.68
C THR A 580 10.89 -0.48 -31.43
N GLU A 581 9.78 -1.17 -31.22
CA GLU A 581 8.47 -0.56 -30.95
C GLU A 581 7.89 -1.04 -29.63
N ALA A 582 7.03 -0.22 -29.04
CA ALA A 582 6.23 -0.64 -27.90
C ALA A 582 5.28 -1.77 -28.29
N VAL A 583 5.03 -2.67 -27.35
CA VAL A 583 4.00 -3.71 -27.45
C VAL A 583 2.63 -3.10 -27.21
N ASN A 584 1.61 -3.68 -27.83
CA ASN A 584 0.23 -3.39 -27.50
C ASN A 584 -0.19 -4.36 -26.40
N PHE A 585 -0.53 -3.88 -25.21
CA PHE A 585 -1.02 -4.80 -24.19
C PHE A 585 -2.41 -5.34 -24.55
N THR A 586 -2.61 -6.65 -24.38
CA THR A 586 -3.85 -7.38 -24.66
C THR A 586 -4.03 -8.50 -23.62
N ASP A 587 -5.14 -9.22 -23.67
CA ASP A 587 -5.33 -10.41 -22.83
C ASP A 587 -4.23 -11.47 -23.03
N ARG A 588 -3.50 -11.45 -24.15
CA ARG A 588 -2.39 -12.36 -24.44
C ARG A 588 -1.00 -11.74 -24.32
N VAL A 589 -0.89 -10.43 -24.13
CA VAL A 589 0.38 -9.70 -24.05
C VAL A 589 0.33 -8.74 -22.87
N GLN A 590 1.00 -9.08 -21.77
CA GLN A 590 1.06 -8.30 -20.53
C GLN A 590 2.42 -8.51 -19.89
N MET A 591 2.91 -7.54 -19.11
CA MET A 591 4.23 -7.69 -18.48
C MET A 591 4.15 -8.42 -17.13
N VAL A 592 5.22 -9.10 -16.74
CA VAL A 592 5.38 -9.70 -15.40
C VAL A 592 6.10 -8.73 -14.46
N CYS A 593 5.83 -8.79 -13.17
CA CYS A 593 6.51 -7.94 -12.20
C CYS A 593 7.94 -8.42 -11.92
N LEU A 594 8.86 -7.47 -11.81
CA LEU A 594 10.18 -7.71 -11.25
C LEU A 594 10.10 -7.88 -9.73
N PRO A 595 10.95 -8.72 -9.12
CA PRO A 595 10.96 -8.96 -7.68
C PRO A 595 11.56 -7.78 -6.91
N THR A 596 10.74 -6.81 -6.53
CA THR A 596 11.19 -5.61 -5.80
C THR A 596 11.23 -5.80 -4.27
N HIS A 597 10.44 -6.72 -3.71
CA HIS A 597 10.36 -6.99 -2.28
C HIS A 597 11.14 -8.24 -1.89
N SER A 598 12.20 -8.09 -1.10
CA SER A 598 13.09 -9.21 -0.73
C SER A 598 12.34 -10.32 0.02
N ASP A 599 11.41 -9.96 0.91
CA ASP A 599 10.63 -10.94 1.70
C ASP A 599 9.74 -11.84 0.82
N LEU A 600 9.24 -11.34 -0.31
CA LEU A 600 8.40 -12.12 -1.23
C LEU A 600 9.25 -13.10 -2.06
N THR A 601 10.40 -12.63 -2.57
CA THR A 601 11.35 -13.47 -3.31
C THR A 601 11.88 -14.62 -2.47
N GLU A 602 12.21 -14.36 -1.21
CA GLU A 602 12.73 -15.39 -0.31
C GLU A 602 11.72 -16.51 -0.06
N VAL A 603 10.44 -16.17 0.04
CA VAL A 603 9.35 -17.16 0.12
C VAL A 603 9.18 -17.92 -1.19
N ASN A 604 9.18 -17.21 -2.33
CA ASN A 604 9.00 -17.83 -3.64
C ASN A 604 10.16 -18.77 -4.02
N LEU A 605 11.39 -18.42 -3.63
CA LEU A 605 12.60 -19.20 -3.90
C LEU A 605 13.05 -20.09 -2.72
N GLN A 606 12.18 -20.31 -1.74
CA GLN A 606 12.42 -21.29 -0.68
C GLN A 606 12.35 -22.72 -1.24
N GLY A 607 13.21 -23.62 -0.74
CA GLY A 607 13.18 -25.04 -1.13
C GLY A 607 11.78 -25.66 -0.97
N GLY A 608 11.25 -26.26 -2.02
CA GLY A 608 9.90 -26.83 -2.09
C GLY A 608 8.81 -25.87 -2.58
N SER A 609 9.09 -24.56 -2.65
CA SER A 609 8.18 -23.59 -3.30
C SER A 609 8.01 -23.93 -4.78
N GLN A 610 6.82 -23.69 -5.32
CA GLN A 610 6.47 -24.13 -6.66
C GLN A 610 6.19 -22.95 -7.60
N GLY A 611 6.99 -22.86 -8.66
CA GLY A 611 6.84 -21.86 -9.72
C GLY A 611 6.40 -22.49 -11.03
N TRP A 612 6.00 -21.65 -11.98
CA TRP A 612 5.61 -22.08 -13.32
C TRP A 612 6.62 -21.61 -14.36
N VAL A 613 6.98 -22.50 -15.26
CA VAL A 613 7.73 -22.18 -16.48
C VAL A 613 6.83 -22.49 -17.67
N ALA A 614 6.87 -21.64 -18.68
CA ALA A 614 6.24 -21.89 -19.96
C ALA A 614 7.26 -21.75 -21.09
N GLY A 615 7.11 -22.55 -22.15
CA GLY A 615 8.04 -22.54 -23.27
C GLY A 615 7.62 -23.45 -24.42
N TRP A 616 8.40 -23.34 -25.50
CA TRP A 616 8.32 -24.18 -26.70
C TRP A 616 9.56 -25.06 -26.84
N GLY A 617 10.27 -25.30 -25.74
CA GLY A 617 11.45 -26.14 -25.71
C GLY A 617 11.16 -27.55 -26.19
N HIS A 618 12.25 -28.30 -26.35
CA HIS A 618 12.18 -29.64 -26.91
C HIS A 618 11.37 -30.59 -26.02
N ASP A 619 10.53 -31.41 -26.63
CA ASP A 619 9.84 -32.50 -25.94
C ASP A 619 10.73 -33.76 -25.84
N ALA A 620 10.15 -34.86 -25.35
CA ALA A 620 10.87 -36.13 -25.24
C ALA A 620 11.42 -36.66 -26.58
N SER A 621 10.85 -36.27 -27.72
CA SER A 621 11.33 -36.61 -29.07
C SER A 621 12.50 -35.74 -29.53
N ASN A 622 12.89 -34.75 -28.71
CA ASN A 622 13.90 -33.73 -29.02
C ASN A 622 13.47 -32.79 -30.17
N GLU A 623 12.16 -32.62 -30.33
CA GLU A 623 11.57 -31.66 -31.26
C GLU A 623 10.90 -30.55 -30.45
N GLY A 624 10.99 -29.29 -30.91
CA GLY A 624 10.30 -28.18 -30.26
C GLY A 624 8.80 -28.41 -30.24
N THR A 625 8.13 -28.13 -29.12
CA THR A 625 6.69 -28.41 -29.02
C THR A 625 5.86 -27.54 -29.96
N ASP A 626 4.90 -28.13 -30.67
CA ASP A 626 4.01 -27.42 -31.60
C ASP A 626 3.21 -26.29 -30.95
N VAL A 627 2.94 -26.40 -29.65
CA VAL A 627 2.17 -25.44 -28.85
C VAL A 627 2.93 -25.08 -27.58
N LEU A 628 2.61 -23.91 -27.01
CA LEU A 628 3.14 -23.45 -25.73
C LEU A 628 2.73 -24.44 -24.64
N ARG A 629 3.72 -24.99 -23.94
CA ARG A 629 3.50 -25.85 -22.79
C ARG A 629 3.94 -25.14 -21.52
N HIS A 630 3.41 -25.59 -20.39
CA HIS A 630 3.85 -25.13 -19.09
C HIS A 630 4.03 -26.29 -18.11
N ILE A 631 4.98 -26.12 -17.21
CA ILE A 631 5.26 -27.05 -16.12
C ILE A 631 5.37 -26.31 -14.81
N LYS A 632 4.97 -26.98 -13.75
CA LYS A 632 5.20 -26.52 -12.38
C LYS A 632 6.46 -27.20 -11.85
N LEU A 633 7.45 -26.39 -11.46
CA LEU A 633 8.74 -26.86 -10.91
C LEU A 633 8.85 -26.50 -9.44
N SER A 634 9.54 -27.36 -8.68
CA SER A 634 9.83 -27.09 -7.27
C SER A 634 11.23 -26.53 -7.14
N VAL A 635 11.39 -25.45 -6.38
CA VAL A 635 12.69 -24.87 -6.07
C VAL A 635 13.48 -25.83 -5.21
N ILE A 636 14.75 -26.02 -5.54
CA ILE A 636 15.70 -26.88 -4.85
C ILE A 636 16.77 -26.00 -4.23
N SER A 637 17.10 -26.23 -2.95
CA SER A 637 18.18 -25.49 -2.30
C SER A 637 19.51 -25.75 -3.01
N ASN A 638 20.37 -24.73 -3.10
CA ASN A 638 21.68 -24.88 -3.75
C ASN A 638 22.50 -26.02 -3.11
N GLU A 639 22.43 -26.18 -1.78
CA GLU A 639 23.07 -27.30 -1.07
C GLU A 639 22.58 -28.67 -1.57
N LYS A 640 21.25 -28.86 -1.69
CA LYS A 640 20.69 -30.12 -2.21
C LYS A 640 21.04 -30.31 -3.68
N CYS A 641 21.10 -29.22 -4.45
CA CYS A 641 21.47 -29.26 -5.86
C CYS A 641 22.94 -29.70 -6.05
N LEU A 642 23.87 -29.15 -5.25
CA LEU A 642 25.29 -29.50 -5.28
C LEU A 642 25.58 -30.92 -4.75
N ASN A 643 24.83 -31.36 -3.73
CA ASN A 643 25.06 -32.64 -3.07
C ASN A 643 24.39 -33.84 -3.79
N ASP A 644 23.61 -33.61 -4.84
CA ASP A 644 23.03 -34.69 -5.62
C ASP A 644 24.14 -35.40 -6.43
N SER A 645 24.33 -36.70 -6.17
CA SER A 645 25.38 -37.52 -6.81
C SER A 645 25.32 -37.51 -8.34
N SER A 646 24.14 -37.25 -8.94
CA SER A 646 23.97 -37.10 -10.40
C SER A 646 24.47 -35.75 -10.93
N PHE A 647 24.43 -34.70 -10.11
CA PHE A 647 25.02 -33.40 -10.39
C PHE A 647 26.55 -33.42 -10.22
N ALA A 648 27.06 -34.02 -9.13
CA ALA A 648 28.49 -34.05 -8.81
C ALA A 648 29.34 -34.92 -9.75
N THR A 649 28.79 -36.01 -10.30
CA THR A 649 29.50 -36.87 -11.27
C THR A 649 29.49 -36.32 -12.68
N SER A 650 28.53 -35.46 -13.00
CA SER A 650 28.40 -34.88 -14.32
C SER A 650 29.22 -33.59 -14.44
N ASN A 651 29.52 -32.85 -13.36
CA ASN A 651 30.12 -31.51 -13.49
C ASN A 651 31.19 -31.12 -12.44
N PRO A 652 32.50 -31.25 -12.75
CA PRO A 652 33.58 -30.84 -11.84
C PRO A 652 33.96 -29.34 -11.90
N LEU A 653 33.37 -28.52 -12.78
CA LEU A 653 33.83 -27.14 -13.07
C LEU A 653 32.82 -26.02 -12.82
N THR A 654 31.53 -26.30 -12.64
CA THR A 654 30.49 -25.26 -12.45
C THR A 654 30.05 -25.18 -10.98
N ASN A 655 30.36 -24.06 -10.33
CA ASN A 655 29.91 -23.77 -8.96
C ASN A 655 28.57 -23.01 -9.01
N ILE A 656 27.54 -23.45 -8.29
CA ILE A 656 26.27 -22.72 -8.20
C ILE A 656 26.49 -21.49 -7.32
N THR A 657 26.55 -20.32 -7.94
CA THR A 657 26.79 -19.06 -7.24
C THR A 657 25.52 -18.54 -6.56
N GLU A 658 25.63 -17.44 -5.80
CA GLU A 658 24.46 -16.77 -5.21
C GLU A 658 23.50 -16.15 -6.25
N ASN A 659 23.98 -15.94 -7.47
CA ASN A 659 23.20 -15.45 -8.61
C ASN A 659 22.36 -16.56 -9.27
N MET A 660 22.50 -17.80 -8.80
CA MET A 660 21.84 -18.96 -9.37
C MET A 660 20.99 -19.69 -8.34
N PHE A 661 20.04 -20.48 -8.83
CA PHE A 661 19.32 -21.47 -8.04
C PHE A 661 18.82 -22.62 -8.92
N CYS A 662 18.46 -23.73 -8.28
CA CYS A 662 17.97 -24.91 -8.98
C CYS A 662 16.46 -25.04 -8.85
N ALA A 663 15.80 -25.53 -9.90
CA ALA A 663 14.42 -25.99 -9.81
C ALA A 663 14.20 -27.23 -10.68
N GLY A 664 13.33 -28.13 -10.23
CA GLY A 664 13.05 -29.36 -10.93
C GLY A 664 12.04 -30.23 -10.19
N ASP A 665 11.93 -31.48 -10.60
CA ASP A 665 11.07 -32.45 -9.94
C ASP A 665 11.70 -32.95 -8.63
N SER A 666 11.13 -32.53 -7.49
CA SER A 666 11.59 -32.92 -6.16
C SER A 666 11.05 -34.28 -5.70
N SER A 667 10.21 -34.97 -6.50
CA SER A 667 9.51 -36.20 -6.11
C SER A 667 10.38 -37.48 -6.14
N VAL A 668 11.69 -37.32 -6.26
CA VAL A 668 12.65 -38.43 -6.26
C VAL A 668 12.93 -38.90 -4.82
N ALA A 669 12.05 -39.77 -4.31
CA ALA A 669 12.34 -40.66 -3.18
C ALA A 669 11.70 -42.06 -3.38
N SER A 670 11.37 -42.45 -4.61
CA SER A 670 10.93 -43.83 -4.88
C SER A 670 11.28 -44.24 -6.30
N ALA A 671 12.50 -44.77 -6.45
CA ALA A 671 12.86 -45.65 -7.54
C ALA A 671 11.89 -46.84 -7.54
N ASN A 672 10.93 -46.87 -8.49
CA ASN A 672 10.26 -48.07 -9.04
C ASN A 672 8.95 -47.80 -9.81
N ARG A 673 8.67 -46.59 -10.31
CA ARG A 673 7.58 -46.40 -11.28
C ARG A 673 8.04 -45.56 -12.46
N ARG A 674 7.60 -45.96 -13.67
CA ARG A 674 7.74 -45.27 -14.96
C ARG A 674 7.09 -43.87 -14.95
N ARG A 675 7.56 -42.94 -14.11
CA ARG A 675 7.18 -41.53 -14.13
C ARG A 675 8.30 -40.76 -14.83
N GLU A 676 7.97 -40.10 -15.94
CA GLU A 676 8.87 -39.14 -16.59
C GLU A 676 9.07 -37.93 -15.66
N TYR A 677 10.32 -37.48 -15.54
CA TYR A 677 10.73 -36.38 -14.67
C TYR A 677 10.46 -35.04 -15.34
N LYS A 678 9.92 -34.08 -14.58
CA LYS A 678 9.66 -32.73 -15.10
C LYS A 678 10.92 -31.86 -15.01
N THR A 679 11.40 -31.39 -16.14
CA THR A 679 12.49 -30.41 -16.24
C THR A 679 12.23 -29.47 -17.42
N VAL A 680 12.93 -28.33 -17.41
CA VAL A 680 13.12 -27.50 -18.61
C VAL A 680 13.99 -28.23 -19.63
N CYS A 681 13.94 -27.80 -20.88
CA CYS A 681 14.67 -28.35 -22.02
C CYS A 681 15.35 -27.26 -22.87
N PRO A 682 16.27 -27.61 -23.79
CA PRO A 682 16.73 -26.68 -24.81
C PRO A 682 15.55 -26.01 -25.53
N GLY A 683 15.63 -24.70 -25.71
CA GLY A 683 14.53 -23.87 -26.23
C GLY A 683 13.61 -23.26 -25.15
N ASP A 684 13.67 -23.74 -23.90
CA ASP A 684 13.06 -23.05 -22.74
C ASP A 684 14.00 -22.00 -22.12
N SER A 685 15.30 -22.05 -22.47
CA SER A 685 16.33 -21.08 -22.07
C SER A 685 15.86 -19.65 -22.25
N GLY A 686 16.13 -18.79 -21.27
CA GLY A 686 15.65 -17.41 -21.25
C GLY A 686 14.19 -17.24 -20.80
N GLY A 687 13.40 -18.32 -20.75
CA GLY A 687 12.02 -18.29 -20.27
C GLY A 687 11.92 -17.94 -18.77
N PRO A 688 10.82 -17.30 -18.33
CA PRO A 688 10.64 -16.95 -16.93
C PRO A 688 10.12 -18.12 -16.08
N LEU A 689 10.70 -18.26 -14.89
CA LEU A 689 10.09 -18.97 -13.77
C LEU A 689 9.30 -17.95 -12.93
N VAL A 690 7.97 -18.08 -12.97
CA VAL A 690 7.06 -17.13 -12.32
C VAL A 690 6.35 -17.70 -11.11
N PHE A 691 6.11 -16.84 -10.14
CA PHE A 691 5.43 -17.16 -8.89
C PHE A 691 4.30 -16.17 -8.64
N THR A 692 3.27 -16.64 -7.92
CA THR A 692 2.23 -15.79 -7.35
C THR A 692 2.19 -16.01 -5.84
N SER A 693 1.87 -14.97 -5.08
CA SER A 693 1.90 -15.01 -3.61
C SER A 693 0.61 -14.48 -3.01
N ASP A 694 0.11 -15.19 -1.99
CA ASP A 694 -1.02 -14.74 -1.16
C ASP A 694 -0.60 -13.72 -0.08
N ARG A 695 0.70 -13.48 0.09
CA ARG A 695 1.27 -12.53 1.08
C ARG A 695 1.56 -11.14 0.51
N GLY A 696 1.40 -10.96 -0.81
CA GLY A 696 1.55 -9.68 -1.51
C GLY A 696 0.19 -9.12 -1.98
N VAL A 697 0.18 -8.38 -3.09
CA VAL A 697 -1.08 -8.06 -3.79
C VAL A 697 -1.66 -9.35 -4.35
N ARG A 698 -2.77 -9.82 -3.77
CA ARG A 698 -3.42 -11.07 -4.13
C ARG A 698 -3.66 -11.15 -5.65
N GLY A 699 -3.13 -12.19 -6.29
CA GLY A 699 -3.29 -12.42 -7.73
C GLY A 699 -2.22 -11.79 -8.63
N GLN A 700 -1.15 -11.21 -8.07
CA GLN A 700 -0.02 -10.66 -8.83
C GLN A 700 1.11 -11.70 -9.04
N TRP A 701 1.75 -11.67 -10.21
CA TRP A 701 2.80 -12.60 -10.65
C TRP A 701 4.16 -11.93 -10.79
N PHE A 702 5.22 -12.61 -10.33
CA PHE A 702 6.60 -12.12 -10.30
C PHE A 702 7.54 -13.08 -11.02
N VAL A 703 8.52 -12.55 -11.75
CA VAL A 703 9.59 -13.34 -12.38
C VAL A 703 10.77 -13.46 -11.42
N GLU A 704 10.90 -14.62 -10.78
CA GLU A 704 11.94 -14.86 -9.77
C GLU A 704 13.19 -15.51 -10.38
N GLY A 705 13.01 -16.21 -11.50
CA GLY A 705 14.09 -16.87 -12.23
C GLY A 705 13.99 -16.71 -13.74
N ILE A 706 15.13 -16.78 -14.40
CA ILE A 706 15.25 -16.98 -15.85
C ILE A 706 15.92 -18.33 -16.09
N VAL A 707 15.37 -19.16 -16.96
CA VAL A 707 15.97 -20.46 -17.34
C VAL A 707 17.35 -20.18 -17.94
N SER A 708 18.42 -20.68 -17.31
CA SER A 708 19.78 -20.51 -17.81
C SER A 708 20.17 -21.75 -18.60
N HIS A 709 20.51 -22.83 -17.92
CA HIS A 709 20.97 -24.05 -18.56
C HIS A 709 20.55 -25.27 -17.76
N ILE A 710 20.69 -26.43 -18.40
CA ILE A 710 20.56 -27.73 -17.76
C ILE A 710 21.88 -28.43 -18.00
N TYR A 711 22.41 -29.10 -16.98
CA TYR A 711 23.60 -29.89 -17.18
C TYR A 711 23.24 -31.25 -17.78
N VAL A 712 23.53 -31.41 -19.07
CA VAL A 712 23.49 -32.70 -19.78
C VAL A 712 24.77 -32.87 -20.57
N ASN A 713 25.33 -34.09 -20.55
CA ASN A 713 26.36 -34.47 -21.51
C ASN A 713 25.80 -34.25 -22.93
N SER A 714 26.58 -33.64 -23.80
CA SER A 714 26.22 -33.07 -25.11
C SER A 714 25.61 -34.03 -26.15
N THR A 715 25.30 -35.26 -25.75
CA THR A 715 24.66 -36.33 -26.55
C THR A 715 23.28 -36.73 -26.02
N GLN A 716 22.80 -36.15 -24.91
CA GLN A 716 21.61 -36.60 -24.20
C GLN A 716 20.37 -35.76 -24.57
N LYS A 717 19.38 -36.44 -25.16
CA LYS A 717 18.07 -35.87 -25.55
C LYS A 717 17.18 -35.61 -24.33
N CYS A 718 16.18 -34.73 -24.48
CA CYS A 718 15.14 -34.53 -23.46
C CYS A 718 14.37 -35.80 -23.05
N SER A 719 14.47 -36.89 -23.81
CA SER A 719 13.91 -38.22 -23.47
C SER A 719 14.68 -38.98 -22.39
N ASN A 720 15.95 -38.64 -22.14
CA ASN A 720 16.87 -39.46 -21.34
C ASN A 720 17.17 -38.87 -19.95
N TYR A 721 16.25 -38.07 -19.42
CA TYR A 721 16.42 -37.46 -18.09
C TYR A 721 16.34 -38.49 -16.96
N HIS A 722 17.24 -38.33 -16.00
CA HIS A 722 17.32 -39.17 -14.80
C HIS A 722 16.83 -38.41 -13.56
N PRO A 723 16.36 -39.14 -12.53
CA PRO A 723 16.04 -38.52 -11.24
C PRO A 723 17.26 -37.78 -10.67
N GLY A 724 17.09 -36.52 -10.27
CA GLY A 724 18.15 -35.68 -9.69
C GLY A 724 18.70 -34.58 -10.62
N GLN A 725 18.32 -34.59 -11.91
CA GLN A 725 18.67 -33.51 -12.83
C GLN A 725 17.75 -32.30 -12.64
N TYR A 726 18.32 -31.19 -12.17
CA TYR A 726 17.64 -29.92 -11.96
C TYR A 726 18.03 -28.91 -13.04
N GLY A 727 17.07 -28.06 -13.43
CA GLY A 727 17.38 -26.88 -14.25
C GLY A 727 18.02 -25.79 -13.40
N ILE A 728 19.00 -25.09 -13.96
CA ILE A 728 19.64 -23.93 -13.33
C ILE A 728 18.97 -22.66 -13.83
N PHE A 729 18.65 -21.79 -12.88
CA PHE A 729 17.97 -20.53 -13.13
C PHE A 729 18.81 -19.36 -12.60
N THR A 730 18.86 -18.28 -13.38
CA THR A 730 19.42 -17.01 -12.92
C THR A 730 18.43 -16.33 -11.97
N ARG A 731 18.89 -15.95 -10.77
CA ARG A 731 18.10 -15.32 -9.71
C ARG A 731 17.85 -13.84 -10.02
N VAL A 732 16.69 -13.52 -10.59
CA VAL A 732 16.39 -12.16 -11.10
C VAL A 732 16.54 -11.08 -10.03
N LYS A 733 16.18 -11.38 -8.77
CA LYS A 733 16.31 -10.43 -7.65
C LYS A 733 17.71 -9.83 -7.50
N LYS A 734 18.77 -10.60 -7.78
CA LYS A 734 20.16 -10.13 -7.68
C LYS A 734 20.52 -9.09 -8.76
N PHE A 735 19.70 -9.00 -9.80
CA PHE A 735 19.95 -8.15 -10.97
C PHE A 735 18.89 -7.05 -11.14
N VAL A 736 17.93 -6.89 -10.21
CA VAL A 736 16.86 -5.87 -10.35
C VAL A 736 17.42 -4.46 -10.46
N ASP A 737 18.46 -4.14 -9.70
CA ASP A 737 19.08 -2.81 -9.75
C ASP A 737 19.78 -2.59 -11.10
N TRP A 738 20.58 -3.55 -11.58
CA TRP A 738 21.16 -3.53 -12.92
C TRP A 738 20.09 -3.42 -14.03
N ILE A 739 18.97 -4.14 -13.91
CA ILE A 739 17.87 -4.07 -14.87
C ILE A 739 17.32 -2.64 -14.92
N LYS A 740 17.03 -2.04 -13.77
CA LYS A 740 16.48 -0.68 -13.67
C LYS A 740 17.47 0.37 -14.18
N GLU A 741 18.74 0.24 -13.82
CA GLU A 741 19.81 1.14 -14.29
C GLU A 741 19.98 1.04 -15.81
N SER A 742 20.00 -0.17 -16.36
CA SER A 742 20.10 -0.38 -17.82
C SER A 742 18.89 0.18 -18.55
N ILE A 743 17.67 -0.07 -18.07
CA ILE A 743 16.45 0.49 -18.65
C ILE A 743 16.50 2.03 -18.61
N SER A 744 16.93 2.62 -17.51
CA SER A 744 17.05 4.07 -17.35
C SER A 744 18.16 4.69 -18.19
N MET A 745 19.25 3.98 -18.45
CA MET A 745 20.36 4.47 -19.27
C MET A 745 19.98 4.55 -20.74
N TYR A 746 19.11 3.65 -21.20
CA TYR A 746 18.68 3.55 -22.59
C TYR A 746 17.20 3.93 -22.79
N SER A 747 16.62 4.69 -21.87
CA SER A 747 15.27 5.24 -21.97
C SER A 747 15.25 6.49 -22.87
N GLU A 748 15.34 6.26 -24.17
CA GLU A 748 14.93 7.21 -25.22
C GLU A 748 13.83 6.59 -26.07
#